data_AF-A0A8C1NBT9-F1
#
_entry.id   AF-A0A8C1NBT9-F1
#
_cell.length_a   1.000
_cell.length_b   1.000
_cell.length_c   1.000
_cell.angle_alpha   90.00
_cell.angle_beta   90.00
_cell.angle_gamma   90.00
#
_symmetry.space_group_name_H-M   'P 1'
#
loop_
_entity.id
_entity.type
_entity.pdbx_description
1 polymer ?
#
loop_
_entity_poly.entity_id
_entity_poly.type
_entity_poly.pdbx_seq_one_letter_code
_entity_poly.pdbx_strand_id
1 'polypeptide(L)'
;MFLFSKKKKPSEDSIKRLEYQLCLAKEAGADDILDISACELTEVPSSAFSLCKVLQKKVLILHGNDLRSLVPKGCFIGALATLKVLDLHENKLTSLPDDIGKLLSLQVLNVEKNRIKQLPDSIGDLRYLQTLNVKENRLTVIPVSVGHMSSLRTLDISENSIRELPKELASVRTLESLILDAQVMSYPPVSVCTAGTEEVQRYLCSEMGLEYCPPSQYLLPVLEHDGGKQEVDCVDGEEKAWQSKFMDYEKRKEQKQLEKLIFEKDLEEKQREHTQLFLLNNSRKEDVLLSVKLEQQRLELGVSQQQKAQETERQKILDKVRQAETNVMSRISDLLFDNKRNNYECVFFSIRMEHLTAITQDEANSLRKKEVASDKLSYYFLRTNLSFFSSFSLDYMDKKFDQVLSLQQLDKSKAISQILQEIKLIEAELMQLTKLEVKRRNLDTENLYGAEYFFLFFFLFFALQVEMDQKSESNQQNYWMIQYQRLLDAKPLSLRMQEAAVDGDLGNLLCKLSAQHYLPVIAHHRITAEALRHMTTKDLRKTFVNSAQSFPKTAKEMQEAGPSTPTAPLQQQLTPPLTPNTPLTPTAPSPDRFSSSECVVCMEHESQVIFLPCGHVCCCQTCSSALQSCPLCRGSISQRVRLYHG
;
A
#
# COMPACT_ATOMS: atom_id res chain seq x y z
N MET A 1 -40.64 3.11 10.20
CA MET A 1 -40.15 2.12 11.18
C MET A 1 -39.43 1.02 10.39
N PHE A 2 -38.13 1.18 10.11
CA PHE A 2 -37.33 0.22 9.34
C PHE A 2 -36.69 -0.78 10.30
N LEU A 3 -37.17 -2.02 10.29
CA LEU A 3 -36.64 -3.15 11.04
C LEU A 3 -35.39 -3.71 10.33
N PHE A 4 -34.24 -3.08 10.55
CA PHE A 4 -32.97 -3.78 10.36
C PHE A 4 -32.70 -4.60 11.61
N SER A 5 -32.99 -5.90 11.56
CA SER A 5 -32.44 -6.86 12.53
C SER A 5 -30.92 -6.84 12.38
N LYS A 6 -30.24 -6.04 13.23
CA LYS A 6 -28.79 -6.10 13.36
C LYS A 6 -28.43 -7.55 13.72
N LYS A 7 -27.78 -8.27 12.80
CA LYS A 7 -27.12 -9.54 13.13
C LYS A 7 -26.21 -9.26 14.32
N LYS A 8 -26.43 -9.92 15.46
CA LYS A 8 -25.55 -9.83 16.62
C LYS A 8 -24.16 -10.25 16.13
N LYS A 9 -23.17 -9.35 16.21
CA LYS A 9 -21.80 -9.71 15.85
C LYS A 9 -21.29 -10.69 16.92
N PRO A 10 -20.67 -11.81 16.52
CA PRO A 10 -20.06 -12.72 17.47
C PRO A 10 -18.99 -11.99 18.27
N SER A 11 -18.80 -12.41 19.52
CA SER A 11 -17.75 -11.87 20.40
C SER A 11 -16.36 -12.08 19.80
N GLU A 12 -15.40 -11.22 20.17
CA GLU A 12 -14.02 -11.35 19.69
C GLU A 12 -13.40 -12.69 20.10
N ASP A 13 -13.74 -13.18 21.30
CA ASP A 13 -13.29 -14.48 21.82
C ASP A 13 -13.89 -15.65 21.02
N SER A 14 -15.15 -15.56 20.62
CA SER A 14 -15.80 -16.54 19.76
C SER A 14 -15.19 -16.59 18.36
N ILE A 15 -14.81 -15.44 17.80
CA ILE A 15 -14.11 -15.37 16.51
C ILE A 15 -12.73 -16.01 16.62
N LYS A 16 -11.95 -15.66 17.65
CA LYS A 16 -10.62 -16.25 17.89
C LYS A 16 -10.71 -17.76 18.09
N ARG A 17 -11.70 -18.25 18.86
CA ARG A 17 -11.94 -19.68 19.05
C ARG A 17 -12.24 -20.36 17.72
N LEU A 18 -13.14 -19.80 16.90
CA LEU A 18 -13.47 -20.34 15.59
C LEU A 18 -12.23 -20.43 14.69
N GLU A 19 -11.47 -19.34 14.58
CA GLU A 19 -10.25 -19.30 13.77
C GLU A 19 -9.21 -20.31 14.23
N TYR A 20 -9.01 -20.43 15.54
CA TYR A 20 -8.11 -21.40 16.16
C TYR A 20 -8.53 -22.84 15.82
N GLN A 21 -9.80 -23.19 15.99
CA GLN A 21 -10.33 -24.53 15.70
C GLN A 21 -10.22 -24.88 14.20
N LEU A 22 -10.50 -23.91 13.32
CA LEU A 22 -10.33 -24.10 11.88
C LEU A 22 -8.86 -24.22 11.46
N CYS A 23 -7.93 -23.63 12.21
CA CYS A 23 -6.50 -23.78 12.00
C CYS A 23 -6.04 -25.17 12.43
N LEU A 24 -6.35 -25.57 13.67
CA LEU A 24 -6.03 -26.90 14.20
C LEU A 24 -6.56 -28.01 13.30
N ALA A 25 -7.80 -27.87 12.83
CA ALA A 25 -8.42 -28.87 11.97
C ALA A 25 -7.67 -29.13 10.66
N LYS A 26 -6.84 -28.18 10.19
CA LYS A 26 -6.02 -28.28 8.96
C LYS A 26 -4.63 -28.88 9.17
N GLU A 27 -4.18 -29.01 10.42
CA GLU A 27 -2.85 -29.53 10.70
C GLU A 27 -2.73 -31.00 10.30
N ALA A 28 -1.55 -31.40 9.81
CA ALA A 28 -1.30 -32.78 9.41
C ALA A 28 -1.32 -33.68 10.65
N GLY A 29 -2.22 -34.68 10.66
CA GLY A 29 -2.44 -35.54 11.82
C GLY A 29 -3.47 -35.02 12.82
N ALA A 30 -4.18 -33.93 12.51
CA ALA A 30 -5.30 -33.46 13.33
C ALA A 30 -6.40 -34.51 13.43
N ASP A 31 -6.98 -34.64 14.64
CA ASP A 31 -8.04 -35.59 14.93
C ASP A 31 -9.20 -35.48 13.93
N ASP A 32 -9.95 -36.58 13.74
CA ASP A 32 -11.14 -36.65 12.88
C ASP A 32 -12.33 -35.82 13.44
N ILE A 33 -12.08 -34.95 14.42
CA ILE A 33 -13.05 -34.13 15.14
C ILE A 33 -12.89 -32.67 14.71
N LEU A 34 -14.01 -32.03 14.37
CA LEU A 34 -14.12 -30.58 14.27
C LEU A 34 -15.08 -30.09 15.35
N ASP A 35 -14.54 -29.40 16.34
CA ASP A 35 -15.31 -28.74 17.39
C ASP A 35 -15.36 -27.23 17.15
N ILE A 36 -16.53 -26.75 16.78
CA ILE A 36 -16.85 -25.32 16.64
C ILE A 36 -18.09 -24.97 17.47
N SER A 37 -18.23 -25.63 18.63
CA SER A 37 -19.21 -25.31 19.66
C SER A 37 -18.95 -23.94 20.31
N ALA A 38 -20.03 -23.34 20.83
CA ALA A 38 -20.00 -22.09 21.60
C ALA A 38 -19.28 -20.92 20.89
N CYS A 39 -19.39 -20.85 19.56
CA CYS A 39 -18.77 -19.83 18.72
C CYS A 39 -19.75 -18.72 18.30
N GLU A 40 -20.93 -18.65 18.92
CA GLU A 40 -22.01 -17.69 18.62
C GLU A 40 -22.41 -17.67 17.13
N LEU A 41 -22.32 -18.82 16.46
CA LEU A 41 -22.56 -18.94 15.03
C LEU A 41 -24.06 -18.88 14.71
N THR A 42 -24.43 -18.10 13.70
CA THR A 42 -25.82 -18.06 13.19
C THR A 42 -26.05 -18.98 12.00
N GLU A 43 -24.97 -19.31 11.29
CA GLU A 43 -24.89 -20.24 10.18
C GLU A 43 -23.53 -20.94 10.23
N VAL A 44 -23.47 -22.18 9.74
CA VAL A 44 -22.20 -22.91 9.65
C VAL A 44 -21.32 -22.20 8.59
N PRO A 45 -20.06 -21.85 8.89
CA PRO A 45 -19.17 -21.26 7.90
C PRO A 45 -18.88 -22.22 6.74
N SER A 46 -18.89 -21.72 5.51
CA SER A 46 -18.55 -22.54 4.32
C SER A 46 -17.14 -23.14 4.40
N SER A 47 -16.22 -22.46 5.11
CA SER A 47 -14.86 -22.96 5.39
C SER A 47 -14.89 -24.20 6.29
N ALA A 48 -15.68 -24.20 7.37
CA ALA A 48 -15.86 -25.36 8.24
C ALA A 48 -16.47 -26.54 7.48
N PHE A 49 -17.49 -26.27 6.67
CA PHE A 49 -18.15 -27.27 5.83
C PHE A 49 -17.16 -27.89 4.82
N SER A 50 -16.37 -27.06 4.14
CA SER A 50 -15.36 -27.51 3.18
C SER A 50 -14.27 -28.33 3.84
N LEU A 51 -13.86 -27.97 5.07
CA LEU A 51 -12.90 -28.75 5.84
C LEU A 51 -13.43 -30.13 6.19
N CYS A 52 -14.66 -30.23 6.68
CA CYS A 52 -15.28 -31.53 6.95
C CYS A 52 -15.33 -32.41 5.70
N LYS A 53 -15.66 -31.82 4.55
CA LYS A 53 -15.70 -32.51 3.25
C LYS A 53 -14.32 -32.99 2.80
N VAL A 54 -13.33 -32.09 2.78
CA VAL A 54 -11.99 -32.37 2.21
C VAL A 54 -11.18 -33.27 3.13
N LEU A 55 -11.24 -33.05 4.44
CA LEU A 55 -10.48 -33.80 5.43
C LEU A 55 -11.27 -35.00 5.99
N GLN A 56 -12.46 -35.28 5.44
CA GLN A 56 -13.30 -36.42 5.79
C GLN A 56 -13.49 -36.60 7.31
N LYS A 57 -13.76 -35.48 8.00
CA LYS A 57 -13.96 -35.50 9.46
C LYS A 57 -15.10 -36.47 9.81
N LYS A 58 -14.95 -37.16 10.94
CA LYS A 58 -15.91 -38.16 11.46
C LYS A 58 -16.80 -37.59 12.55
N VAL A 59 -16.36 -36.55 13.26
CA VAL A 59 -17.12 -35.93 14.35
C VAL A 59 -17.23 -34.43 14.09
N LEU A 60 -18.46 -33.92 14.10
CA LEU A 60 -18.75 -32.50 13.98
C LEU A 60 -19.57 -32.04 15.17
N ILE A 61 -18.98 -31.14 15.97
CA ILE A 61 -19.57 -30.61 17.20
C ILE A 61 -19.88 -29.12 16.99
N LEU A 62 -21.16 -28.79 17.09
CA LEU A 62 -21.73 -27.49 16.75
C LEU A 62 -22.68 -26.96 17.85
N HIS A 63 -22.67 -27.56 19.04
CA HIS A 63 -23.59 -27.21 20.11
C HIS A 63 -23.37 -25.81 20.70
N GLY A 64 -24.38 -25.28 21.39
CA GLY A 64 -24.29 -23.99 22.08
C GLY A 64 -24.08 -22.80 21.12
N ASN A 65 -24.63 -22.87 19.91
CA ASN A 65 -24.58 -21.81 18.91
C ASN A 65 -25.99 -21.24 18.66
N ASP A 66 -26.09 -20.26 17.76
CA ASP A 66 -27.35 -19.62 17.37
C ASP A 66 -27.83 -20.09 15.97
N LEU A 67 -27.48 -21.32 15.58
CA LEU A 67 -27.69 -21.83 14.22
C LEU A 67 -29.17 -21.90 13.87
N ARG A 68 -29.54 -21.30 12.74
CA ARG A 68 -30.90 -21.40 12.17
C ARG A 68 -31.01 -22.44 11.06
N SER A 69 -29.90 -22.71 10.38
CA SER A 69 -29.75 -23.72 9.34
C SER A 69 -28.44 -24.45 9.56
N LEU A 70 -28.46 -25.78 9.41
CA LEU A 70 -27.27 -26.62 9.45
C LEU A 70 -26.42 -26.45 8.18
N VAL A 71 -27.08 -26.33 7.03
CA VAL A 71 -26.40 -26.33 5.73
C VAL A 71 -26.23 -24.87 5.26
N PRO A 72 -25.00 -24.45 4.89
CA PRO A 72 -24.77 -23.18 4.23
C PRO A 72 -25.49 -23.13 2.87
N LYS A 73 -25.85 -21.93 2.40
CA LYS A 73 -26.52 -21.78 1.10
C LYS A 73 -25.66 -22.37 -0.03
N GLY A 74 -26.27 -23.20 -0.88
CA GLY A 74 -25.59 -23.84 -2.02
C GLY A 74 -24.77 -25.08 -1.67
N CYS A 75 -24.71 -25.48 -0.38
CA CYS A 75 -24.08 -26.73 0.06
C CYS A 75 -25.12 -27.84 0.24
N PHE A 76 -24.66 -29.08 0.35
CA PHE A 76 -25.49 -30.27 0.47
C PHE A 76 -24.94 -31.17 1.57
N ILE A 77 -25.73 -31.52 2.61
CA ILE A 77 -25.21 -32.21 3.80
C ILE A 77 -24.69 -33.61 3.45
N GLY A 78 -25.26 -34.25 2.43
CA GLY A 78 -24.78 -35.53 1.93
C GLY A 78 -23.32 -35.53 1.43
N ALA A 79 -22.69 -34.36 1.23
CA ALA A 79 -21.26 -34.27 0.95
C ALA A 79 -20.38 -34.67 2.16
N LEU A 80 -20.94 -34.75 3.36
CA LEU A 80 -20.25 -35.13 4.60
C LEU A 80 -20.47 -36.60 4.98
N ALA A 81 -20.53 -37.51 4.00
CA ALA A 81 -20.93 -38.91 4.17
C ALA A 81 -20.07 -39.73 5.16
N THR A 82 -18.89 -39.25 5.53
CA THR A 82 -17.96 -39.88 6.49
C THR A 82 -18.27 -39.56 7.94
N LEU A 83 -19.18 -38.61 8.22
CA LEU A 83 -19.57 -38.25 9.59
C LEU A 83 -20.21 -39.44 10.31
N LYS A 84 -19.70 -39.72 11.50
CA LYS A 84 -20.22 -40.69 12.47
C LYS A 84 -20.97 -40.02 13.62
N VAL A 85 -20.54 -38.82 14.03
CA VAL A 85 -21.16 -38.07 15.14
C VAL A 85 -21.45 -36.65 14.68
N LEU A 86 -22.72 -36.25 14.82
CA LEU A 86 -23.18 -34.89 14.57
C LEU A 86 -23.90 -34.37 15.82
N ASP A 87 -23.29 -33.40 16.49
CA ASP A 87 -23.82 -32.80 17.70
C ASP A 87 -24.24 -31.35 17.45
N LEU A 88 -25.54 -31.09 17.56
CA LEU A 88 -26.22 -29.83 17.26
C LEU A 88 -27.08 -29.35 18.43
N HIS A 89 -26.90 -29.87 19.64
CA HIS A 89 -27.75 -29.48 20.77
C HIS A 89 -27.62 -27.99 21.12
N GLU A 90 -28.64 -27.43 21.78
CA GLU A 90 -28.66 -26.02 22.18
C GLU A 90 -28.42 -25.05 21.01
N ASN A 91 -29.28 -25.14 19.99
CA ASN A 91 -29.27 -24.27 18.82
C ASN A 91 -30.68 -23.72 18.53
N LYS A 92 -30.86 -23.06 17.37
CA LYS A 92 -32.14 -22.44 16.96
C LYS A 92 -32.68 -23.05 15.66
N LEU A 93 -32.33 -24.30 15.36
CA LEU A 93 -32.73 -24.99 14.13
C LEU A 93 -34.24 -25.19 14.10
N THR A 94 -34.87 -24.89 12.96
CA THR A 94 -36.31 -25.09 12.75
C THR A 94 -36.67 -26.36 12.00
N SER A 95 -35.70 -26.90 11.26
CA SER A 95 -35.81 -28.12 10.45
C SER A 95 -34.42 -28.70 10.25
N LEU A 96 -34.36 -30.01 9.98
CA LEU A 96 -33.19 -30.67 9.42
C LEU A 96 -33.27 -30.67 7.89
N PRO A 97 -32.14 -30.76 7.17
CA PRO A 97 -32.15 -30.81 5.72
C PRO A 97 -32.74 -32.13 5.21
N ASP A 98 -33.49 -32.07 4.09
CA ASP A 98 -34.17 -33.24 3.50
C ASP A 98 -33.19 -34.34 3.05
N ASP A 99 -31.92 -34.02 2.87
CA ASP A 99 -30.87 -34.96 2.49
C ASP A 99 -30.05 -35.50 3.67
N ILE A 100 -30.47 -35.29 4.92
CA ILE A 100 -29.78 -35.82 6.11
C ILE A 100 -29.57 -37.34 6.04
N GLY A 101 -30.51 -38.07 5.44
CA GLY A 101 -30.44 -39.52 5.21
C GLY A 101 -29.23 -40.00 4.40
N LYS A 102 -28.54 -39.10 3.70
CA LYS A 102 -27.31 -39.44 2.94
C LYS A 102 -26.06 -39.53 3.81
N LEU A 103 -26.14 -39.21 5.10
CA LEU A 103 -25.05 -39.43 6.05
C LEU A 103 -24.98 -40.90 6.47
N LEU A 104 -24.67 -41.79 5.52
CA LEU A 104 -24.76 -43.24 5.69
C LEU A 104 -23.87 -43.78 6.82
N SER A 105 -22.80 -43.07 7.20
CA SER A 105 -21.90 -43.49 8.29
C SER A 105 -22.35 -43.01 9.68
N LEU A 106 -23.44 -42.24 9.79
CA LEU A 106 -23.83 -41.55 11.01
C LEU A 106 -24.31 -42.57 12.07
N GLN A 107 -23.74 -42.47 13.27
CA GLN A 107 -24.03 -43.31 14.43
C GLN A 107 -24.71 -42.53 15.54
N VAL A 108 -24.38 -41.26 15.71
CA VAL A 108 -24.96 -40.40 16.75
C VAL A 108 -25.43 -39.09 16.13
N LEU A 109 -26.71 -38.77 16.34
CA LEU A 109 -27.31 -37.50 15.99
C LEU A 109 -27.96 -36.90 17.24
N ASN A 110 -27.39 -35.80 17.72
CA ASN A 110 -27.96 -35.03 18.81
C ASN A 110 -28.45 -33.67 18.31
N VAL A 111 -29.75 -33.43 18.43
CA VAL A 111 -30.41 -32.16 18.06
C VAL A 111 -31.28 -31.63 19.21
N GLU A 112 -30.95 -32.02 20.44
CA GLU A 112 -31.65 -31.59 21.66
C GLU A 112 -31.73 -30.05 21.76
N LYS A 113 -32.77 -29.52 22.42
CA LYS A 113 -32.92 -28.07 22.69
C LYS A 113 -32.83 -27.23 21.43
N ASN A 114 -33.62 -27.58 20.43
CA ASN A 114 -33.78 -26.83 19.19
C ASN A 114 -35.25 -26.41 19.01
N ARG A 115 -35.63 -26.01 17.79
CA ARG A 115 -37.00 -25.59 17.45
C ARG A 115 -37.56 -26.40 16.28
N ILE A 116 -37.09 -27.64 16.14
CA ILE A 116 -37.43 -28.52 15.02
C ILE A 116 -38.91 -28.89 15.12
N LYS A 117 -39.66 -28.64 14.04
CA LYS A 117 -41.10 -28.90 13.99
C LYS A 117 -41.45 -30.29 13.46
N GLN A 118 -40.64 -30.79 12.54
CA GLN A 118 -40.80 -32.08 11.87
C GLN A 118 -39.41 -32.64 11.54
N LEU A 119 -39.28 -33.97 11.59
CA LEU A 119 -38.12 -34.69 11.05
C LEU A 119 -38.38 -35.02 9.58
N PRO A 120 -37.37 -34.93 8.70
CA PRO A 120 -37.53 -35.31 7.29
C PRO A 120 -37.68 -36.83 7.16
N ASP A 121 -38.43 -37.29 6.17
CA ASP A 121 -38.64 -38.73 5.94
C ASP A 121 -37.33 -39.48 5.69
N SER A 122 -36.33 -38.81 5.11
CA SER A 122 -34.99 -39.37 4.86
C SER A 122 -34.22 -39.73 6.13
N ILE A 123 -34.65 -39.30 7.32
CA ILE A 123 -34.02 -39.72 8.59
C ILE A 123 -33.99 -41.25 8.74
N GLY A 124 -34.98 -41.93 8.17
CA GLY A 124 -35.07 -43.39 8.15
C GLY A 124 -33.98 -44.10 7.36
N ASP A 125 -33.30 -43.38 6.45
CA ASP A 125 -32.22 -43.95 5.63
C ASP A 125 -30.90 -44.12 6.43
N LEU A 126 -30.81 -43.56 7.64
CA LEU A 126 -29.65 -43.65 8.53
C LEU A 126 -29.56 -45.01 9.22
N ARG A 127 -29.25 -46.06 8.45
CA ARG A 127 -29.25 -47.47 8.89
C ARG A 127 -28.26 -47.80 10.01
N TYR A 128 -27.20 -47.00 10.16
CA TYR A 128 -26.16 -47.17 11.19
C TYR A 128 -26.34 -46.26 12.40
N LEU A 129 -27.40 -45.43 12.44
CA LEU A 129 -27.64 -44.55 13.57
C LEU A 129 -28.03 -45.39 14.79
N GLN A 130 -27.29 -45.22 15.87
CA GLN A 130 -27.48 -45.89 17.16
C GLN A 130 -28.20 -45.00 18.16
N THR A 131 -27.92 -43.70 18.13
CA THR A 131 -28.49 -42.73 19.06
C THR A 131 -29.11 -41.57 18.30
N LEU A 132 -30.41 -41.38 18.49
CA LEU A 132 -31.16 -40.22 18.04
C LEU A 132 -31.73 -39.48 19.25
N ASN A 133 -31.15 -38.32 19.57
CA ASN A 133 -31.68 -37.44 20.61
C ASN A 133 -32.35 -36.22 19.95
N VAL A 134 -33.67 -36.13 20.08
CA VAL A 134 -34.50 -35.02 19.62
C VAL A 134 -35.25 -34.35 20.77
N LYS A 135 -34.77 -34.53 22.00
CA LYS A 135 -35.35 -33.95 23.23
C LYS A 135 -35.52 -32.43 23.14
N GLU A 136 -36.52 -31.87 23.83
CA GLU A 136 -36.72 -30.42 23.94
C GLU A 136 -36.82 -29.72 22.56
N ASN A 137 -37.68 -30.25 21.70
CA ASN A 137 -37.99 -29.67 20.38
C ASN A 137 -39.49 -29.35 20.26
N ARG A 138 -39.98 -29.15 19.02
CA ARG A 138 -41.40 -28.85 18.74
C ARG A 138 -42.00 -29.89 17.81
N LEU A 139 -41.51 -31.12 17.89
CA LEU A 139 -42.00 -32.23 17.06
C LEU A 139 -43.45 -32.55 17.45
N THR A 140 -44.27 -32.80 16.44
CA THR A 140 -45.68 -33.21 16.62
C THR A 140 -45.91 -34.66 16.22
N VAL A 141 -45.10 -35.18 15.30
CA VAL A 141 -45.18 -36.53 14.76
C VAL A 141 -43.76 -37.05 14.55
N ILE A 142 -43.56 -38.35 14.77
CA ILE A 142 -42.35 -39.08 14.36
C ILE A 142 -42.67 -39.75 13.01
N PRO A 143 -41.83 -39.56 11.96
CA PRO A 143 -42.11 -40.12 10.65
C PRO A 143 -42.04 -41.66 10.69
N VAL A 144 -42.90 -42.31 9.90
CA VAL A 144 -42.95 -43.78 9.79
C VAL A 144 -41.62 -44.38 9.34
N SER A 145 -40.79 -43.61 8.64
CA SER A 145 -39.47 -44.01 8.16
C SER A 145 -38.47 -44.33 9.29
N VAL A 146 -38.69 -43.86 10.52
CA VAL A 146 -37.86 -44.27 11.68
C VAL A 146 -37.88 -45.79 11.89
N GLY A 147 -38.94 -46.47 11.45
CA GLY A 147 -39.00 -47.94 11.43
C GLY A 147 -37.91 -48.62 10.60
N HIS A 148 -37.30 -47.92 9.63
CA HIS A 148 -36.22 -48.45 8.78
C HIS A 148 -34.83 -48.39 9.42
N MET A 149 -34.68 -47.76 10.59
CA MET A 149 -33.39 -47.53 11.25
C MET A 149 -32.94 -48.80 12.00
N SER A 150 -32.32 -49.72 11.27
CA SER A 150 -31.97 -51.07 11.75
C SER A 150 -30.95 -51.17 12.89
N SER A 151 -30.23 -50.09 13.21
CA SER A 151 -29.19 -50.08 14.25
C SER A 151 -29.55 -49.18 15.45
N LEU A 152 -30.75 -48.60 15.47
CA LEU A 152 -31.14 -47.63 16.49
C LEU A 152 -31.31 -48.31 17.84
N ARG A 153 -30.57 -47.84 18.85
CA ARG A 153 -30.60 -48.35 20.23
C ARG A 153 -31.27 -47.38 21.18
N THR A 154 -31.01 -46.08 21.01
CA THR A 154 -31.51 -45.04 21.89
C THR A 154 -32.27 -44.00 21.09
N LEU A 155 -33.53 -43.81 21.44
CA LEU A 155 -34.40 -42.77 20.90
C LEU A 155 -34.96 -41.92 22.04
N ASP A 156 -34.55 -40.65 22.11
CA ASP A 156 -35.11 -39.69 23.05
C ASP A 156 -35.97 -38.68 22.31
N ILE A 157 -37.28 -38.72 22.58
CA ILE A 157 -38.31 -37.84 22.03
C ILE A 157 -39.03 -37.04 23.12
N SER A 158 -38.51 -37.02 24.35
CA SER A 158 -39.09 -36.30 25.47
C SER A 158 -39.12 -34.79 25.26
N GLU A 159 -39.96 -34.09 26.01
CA GLU A 159 -40.14 -32.64 25.96
C GLU A 159 -40.46 -32.13 24.55
N ASN A 160 -41.35 -32.84 23.86
CA ASN A 160 -41.91 -32.48 22.54
C ASN A 160 -43.44 -32.38 22.61
N SER A 161 -44.11 -32.25 21.46
CA SER A 161 -45.58 -32.24 21.34
C SER A 161 -46.11 -33.48 20.61
N ILE A 162 -45.40 -34.61 20.73
CA ILE A 162 -45.75 -35.88 20.11
C ILE A 162 -46.86 -36.55 20.92
N ARG A 163 -47.89 -37.04 20.22
CA ARG A 163 -49.01 -37.77 20.83
C ARG A 163 -49.09 -39.22 20.39
N GLU A 164 -48.57 -39.54 19.21
CA GLU A 164 -48.69 -40.86 18.59
C GLU A 164 -47.32 -41.34 18.11
N LEU A 165 -46.98 -42.59 18.41
CA LEU A 165 -45.83 -43.28 17.81
C LEU A 165 -46.25 -44.04 16.54
N PRO A 166 -45.41 -44.07 15.49
CA PRO A 166 -45.66 -44.90 14.32
C PRO A 166 -45.57 -46.38 14.68
N LYS A 167 -46.47 -47.20 14.09
CA LYS A 167 -46.48 -48.66 14.31
C LYS A 167 -45.21 -49.32 13.76
N GLU A 168 -44.62 -48.70 12.74
CA GLU A 168 -43.39 -49.11 12.08
C GLU A 168 -42.18 -49.14 13.02
N LEU A 169 -42.23 -48.43 14.16
CA LEU A 169 -41.19 -48.50 15.20
C LEU A 169 -41.02 -49.92 15.79
N ALA A 170 -42.02 -50.80 15.63
CA ALA A 170 -41.92 -52.24 15.93
C ALA A 170 -40.87 -52.97 15.08
N SER A 171 -40.50 -52.41 13.93
CA SER A 171 -39.48 -52.99 13.04
C SER A 171 -38.06 -52.76 13.57
N VAL A 172 -37.87 -51.80 14.48
CA VAL A 172 -36.58 -51.49 15.09
C VAL A 172 -36.29 -52.47 16.23
N ARG A 173 -35.77 -53.65 15.88
CA ARG A 173 -35.48 -54.74 16.84
C ARG A 173 -34.31 -54.46 17.79
N THR A 174 -33.54 -53.42 17.52
CA THR A 174 -32.34 -53.06 18.28
C THR A 174 -32.59 -52.02 19.38
N LEU A 175 -33.83 -51.53 19.53
CA LEU A 175 -34.14 -50.42 20.44
C LEU A 175 -34.07 -50.85 21.91
N GLU A 176 -33.10 -50.33 22.64
CA GLU A 176 -32.85 -50.60 24.07
C GLU A 176 -33.51 -49.54 24.97
N SER A 177 -33.53 -48.28 24.53
CA SER A 177 -34.03 -47.16 25.31
C SER A 177 -34.91 -46.24 24.47
N LEU A 178 -36.17 -46.09 24.89
CA LEU A 178 -37.12 -45.11 24.36
C LEU A 178 -37.54 -44.18 25.48
N ILE A 179 -37.16 -42.90 25.36
CA ILE A 179 -37.50 -41.88 26.34
C ILE A 179 -38.59 -40.99 25.74
N LEU A 180 -39.74 -40.92 26.40
CA LEU A 180 -40.92 -40.16 25.96
C LEU A 180 -41.77 -39.67 27.13
N ASP A 181 -42.61 -38.67 26.87
CA ASP A 181 -43.52 -38.11 27.88
C ASP A 181 -44.82 -38.93 27.95
N ALA A 182 -44.83 -40.00 28.73
CA ALA A 182 -45.92 -40.98 28.74
C ALA A 182 -47.33 -40.38 28.96
N GLN A 183 -47.44 -39.31 29.74
CA GLN A 183 -48.72 -38.68 30.09
C GLN A 183 -49.41 -37.93 28.94
N VAL A 184 -48.66 -37.53 27.91
CA VAL A 184 -49.22 -36.79 26.76
C VAL A 184 -49.53 -37.70 25.56
N MET A 185 -49.17 -38.98 25.65
CA MET A 185 -49.35 -39.95 24.58
C MET A 185 -50.82 -40.41 24.48
N SER A 186 -51.38 -40.36 23.27
CA SER A 186 -52.62 -41.04 22.91
C SER A 186 -52.38 -42.44 22.37
N TYR A 187 -51.25 -42.66 21.70
CA TYR A 187 -50.85 -43.96 21.16
C TYR A 187 -49.33 -44.17 21.24
N PRO A 188 -48.81 -45.21 21.91
CA PRO A 188 -49.52 -46.23 22.69
C PRO A 188 -50.27 -45.64 23.90
N PRO A 189 -51.20 -46.41 24.53
CA PRO A 189 -51.88 -45.97 25.73
C PRO A 189 -50.89 -45.62 26.85
N VAL A 190 -51.23 -44.61 27.66
CA VAL A 190 -50.39 -44.10 28.76
C VAL A 190 -49.86 -45.23 29.66
N SER A 191 -50.68 -46.25 29.95
CA SER A 191 -50.28 -47.41 30.78
C SER A 191 -49.11 -48.20 30.19
N VAL A 192 -49.09 -48.37 28.87
CA VAL A 192 -48.01 -49.04 28.13
C VAL A 192 -46.76 -48.16 28.15
N CYS A 193 -46.92 -46.86 27.88
CA CYS A 193 -45.83 -45.91 27.91
C CYS A 193 -45.15 -45.81 29.29
N THR A 194 -45.91 -45.88 30.38
CA THR A 194 -45.36 -45.86 31.75
C THR A 194 -44.65 -47.16 32.16
N ALA A 195 -44.93 -48.28 31.49
CA ALA A 195 -44.33 -49.57 31.80
C ALA A 195 -42.89 -49.72 31.24
N GLY A 196 -42.48 -48.82 30.33
CA GLY A 196 -41.11 -48.72 29.81
C GLY A 196 -40.96 -49.18 28.35
N THR A 197 -39.73 -49.08 27.84
CA THR A 197 -39.39 -49.32 26.42
C THR A 197 -39.84 -50.69 25.91
N GLU A 198 -39.60 -51.74 26.70
CA GLU A 198 -39.90 -53.11 26.30
C GLU A 198 -41.40 -53.34 26.13
N GLU A 199 -42.23 -52.81 27.03
CA GLU A 199 -43.69 -52.96 26.94
C GLU A 199 -44.26 -52.17 25.76
N VAL A 200 -43.72 -50.97 25.50
CA VAL A 200 -44.02 -50.21 24.28
C VAL A 200 -43.68 -51.01 23.03
N GLN A 201 -42.49 -51.62 22.96
CA GLN A 201 -42.09 -52.44 21.83
C GLN A 201 -42.96 -53.69 21.67
N ARG A 202 -43.32 -54.39 22.75
CA ARG A 202 -44.26 -55.52 22.70
C ARG A 202 -45.63 -55.11 22.17
N TYR A 203 -46.16 -53.99 22.66
CA TYR A 203 -47.46 -53.48 22.22
C TYR A 203 -47.44 -53.15 20.72
N LEU A 204 -46.42 -52.42 20.25
CA LEU A 204 -46.28 -52.10 18.83
C LEU A 204 -46.06 -53.35 17.96
N CYS A 205 -45.30 -54.34 18.43
CA CYS A 205 -45.14 -55.63 17.75
C CYS A 205 -46.48 -56.37 17.62
N SER A 206 -47.27 -56.44 18.71
CA SER A 206 -48.61 -57.06 18.70
C SER A 206 -49.56 -56.38 17.71
N GLU A 207 -49.54 -55.05 17.64
CA GLU A 207 -50.35 -54.26 16.71
C GLU A 207 -49.98 -54.49 15.24
N MET A 208 -48.74 -54.91 14.97
CA MET A 208 -48.24 -55.24 13.64
C MET A 208 -48.28 -56.74 13.32
N GLY A 209 -48.73 -57.59 14.25
CA GLY A 209 -48.70 -59.05 14.11
C GLY A 209 -47.28 -59.64 14.10
N LEU A 210 -46.33 -58.97 14.75
CA LEU A 210 -44.93 -59.36 14.84
C LEU A 210 -44.63 -59.96 16.21
N GLU A 211 -43.78 -60.99 16.25
CA GLU A 211 -43.24 -61.50 17.51
C GLU A 211 -42.18 -60.54 18.04
N TYR A 212 -42.29 -60.13 19.31
CA TYR A 212 -41.30 -59.28 19.98
C TYR A 212 -40.07 -60.11 20.39
N CYS A 213 -38.89 -59.60 20.06
CA CYS A 213 -37.62 -60.18 20.50
C CYS A 213 -36.80 -59.09 21.21
N PRO A 214 -36.26 -59.35 22.41
CA PRO A 214 -35.39 -58.41 23.10
C PRO A 214 -34.15 -58.05 22.26
N PRO A 215 -33.63 -56.81 22.36
CA PRO A 215 -32.45 -56.38 21.60
C PRO A 215 -31.22 -57.27 21.78
N SER A 216 -31.05 -57.88 22.97
CA SER A 216 -29.93 -58.80 23.29
C SER A 216 -29.92 -60.09 22.46
N GLN A 217 -31.04 -60.45 21.83
CA GLN A 217 -31.16 -61.63 20.97
C GLN A 217 -30.93 -61.30 19.48
N TYR A 218 -30.80 -60.02 19.13
CA TYR A 218 -30.60 -59.58 17.76
C TYR A 218 -29.12 -59.32 17.49
N LEU A 219 -28.49 -60.19 16.70
CA LEU A 219 -27.11 -59.97 16.23
C LEU A 219 -27.11 -58.80 15.24
N LEU A 220 -26.40 -57.73 15.58
CA LEU A 220 -26.22 -56.58 14.72
C LEU A 220 -25.47 -56.96 13.44
N PRO A 221 -25.88 -56.50 12.26
CA PRO A 221 -25.11 -56.62 11.01
C PRO A 221 -23.80 -55.80 10.97
N VAL A 222 -23.29 -55.31 12.11
CA VAL A 222 -22.29 -54.22 12.16
C VAL A 222 -20.83 -54.70 12.15
N LEU A 223 -20.55 -56.00 11.94
CA LEU A 223 -19.16 -56.53 11.94
C LEU A 223 -18.70 -57.22 10.66
N GLU A 224 -19.47 -57.24 9.58
CA GLU A 224 -19.03 -57.83 8.31
C GLU A 224 -18.84 -56.79 7.21
N HIS A 225 -17.91 -55.87 7.42
CA HIS A 225 -17.22 -55.21 6.31
C HIS A 225 -15.79 -54.83 6.75
N ASP A 226 -14.98 -55.86 7.01
CA ASP A 226 -13.57 -55.84 6.65
C ASP A 226 -13.13 -57.29 6.37
N GLY A 227 -12.60 -57.52 5.17
CA GLY A 227 -12.15 -58.84 4.77
C GLY A 227 -10.91 -59.24 5.56
N GLY A 228 -10.98 -60.34 6.31
CA GLY A 228 -9.79 -60.90 6.96
C GLY A 228 -10.06 -61.94 8.04
N LYS A 229 -10.24 -63.20 7.59
CA LYS A 229 -9.98 -64.47 8.30
C LYS A 229 -10.68 -64.75 9.64
N GLN A 230 -11.35 -65.91 9.64
CA GLN A 230 -11.76 -66.67 10.82
C GLN A 230 -10.63 -66.80 11.84
N GLU A 231 -10.95 -66.53 13.11
CA GLU A 231 -10.42 -67.31 14.23
C GLU A 231 -11.43 -67.28 15.38
N VAL A 232 -11.76 -68.48 15.85
CA VAL A 232 -12.55 -68.76 17.04
C VAL A 232 -11.60 -68.68 18.23
N ASP A 233 -11.91 -67.91 19.28
CA ASP A 233 -11.81 -68.37 20.68
C ASP A 233 -12.01 -67.27 21.76
N CYS A 234 -12.69 -67.70 22.82
CA CYS A 234 -12.57 -67.29 24.24
C CYS A 234 -12.98 -65.86 24.69
N VAL A 235 -14.19 -65.78 25.26
CA VAL A 235 -14.85 -64.60 25.84
C VAL A 235 -14.27 -64.14 27.21
N ASP A 236 -13.36 -64.90 27.84
CA ASP A 236 -12.83 -64.53 29.18
C ASP A 236 -11.60 -63.60 29.15
N GLY A 237 -11.02 -63.34 27.97
CA GLY A 237 -9.87 -62.44 27.81
C GLY A 237 -10.25 -60.97 27.61
N GLU A 238 -11.47 -60.71 27.12
CA GLU A 238 -11.90 -59.37 26.70
C GLU A 238 -12.17 -58.44 27.88
N GLU A 239 -12.62 -58.95 29.02
CA GLU A 239 -12.94 -58.15 30.21
C GLU A 239 -11.67 -57.59 30.88
N LYS A 240 -10.61 -58.39 30.98
CA LYS A 240 -9.28 -57.93 31.46
C LYS A 240 -8.60 -57.01 30.45
N ALA A 241 -8.76 -57.26 29.16
CA ALA A 241 -8.26 -56.38 28.11
C ALA A 241 -8.99 -55.02 28.11
N TRP A 242 -10.30 -55.00 28.40
CA TRP A 242 -11.07 -53.77 28.57
C TRP A 242 -10.68 -53.00 29.81
N GLN A 243 -10.46 -53.67 30.95
CA GLN A 243 -9.95 -53.02 32.16
C GLN A 243 -8.57 -52.40 31.93
N SER A 244 -7.66 -53.09 31.25
CA SER A 244 -6.35 -52.54 30.89
C SER A 244 -6.47 -51.37 29.91
N LYS A 245 -7.35 -51.48 28.90
CA LYS A 245 -7.60 -50.40 27.93
C LYS A 245 -8.27 -49.18 28.59
N PHE A 246 -9.13 -49.39 29.58
CA PHE A 246 -9.76 -48.32 30.36
C PHE A 246 -8.75 -47.59 31.24
N MET A 247 -7.88 -48.34 31.93
CA MET A 247 -6.76 -47.76 32.71
C MET A 247 -5.77 -47.00 31.80
N ASP A 248 -5.46 -47.53 30.63
CA ASP A 248 -4.63 -46.84 29.63
C ASP A 248 -5.31 -45.57 29.08
N TYR A 249 -6.63 -45.60 28.93
CA TYR A 249 -7.41 -44.44 28.52
C TYR A 249 -7.42 -43.36 29.62
N GLU A 250 -7.64 -43.72 30.88
CA GLU A 250 -7.58 -42.79 32.02
C GLU A 250 -6.19 -42.17 32.14
N LYS A 251 -5.14 -42.98 32.04
CA LYS A 251 -3.75 -42.50 32.07
C LYS A 251 -3.43 -41.55 30.92
N ARG A 252 -3.89 -41.84 29.70
CA ARG A 252 -3.74 -40.93 28.55
C ARG A 252 -4.56 -39.65 28.71
N LYS A 253 -5.75 -39.72 29.31
CA LYS A 253 -6.59 -38.56 29.61
C LYS A 253 -5.90 -37.64 30.62
N GLU A 254 -5.35 -38.20 31.69
CA GLU A 254 -4.57 -37.45 32.69
C GLU A 254 -3.29 -36.86 32.09
N GLN A 255 -2.59 -37.62 31.25
CA GLN A 255 -1.40 -37.13 30.55
C GLN A 255 -1.75 -35.96 29.62
N LYS A 256 -2.85 -36.06 28.85
CA LYS A 256 -3.33 -34.96 28.00
C LYS A 256 -3.79 -33.74 28.81
N GLN A 257 -4.38 -33.95 30.00
CA GLN A 257 -4.72 -32.85 30.90
C GLN A 257 -3.45 -32.14 31.42
N LEU A 258 -2.39 -32.88 31.74
CA LEU A 258 -1.12 -32.31 32.16
C LEU A 258 -0.42 -31.58 31.00
N GLU A 259 -0.40 -32.15 29.81
CA GLU A 259 0.12 -31.52 28.59
C GLU A 259 -0.63 -30.22 28.27
N LYS A 260 -1.97 -30.22 28.40
CA LYS A 260 -2.78 -29.01 28.27
C LYS A 260 -2.38 -27.95 29.30
N LEU A 261 -2.17 -28.33 30.55
CA LEU A 261 -1.82 -27.40 31.62
C LEU A 261 -0.41 -26.81 31.42
N ILE A 262 0.53 -27.61 30.91
CA ILE A 262 1.87 -27.16 30.52
C ILE A 262 1.78 -26.20 29.32
N PHE A 263 0.95 -26.52 28.33
CA PHE A 263 0.73 -25.65 27.17
C PHE A 263 0.09 -24.32 27.54
N GLU A 264 -0.91 -24.31 28.41
CA GLU A 264 -1.53 -23.08 28.93
C GLU A 264 -0.50 -22.19 29.64
N LYS A 265 0.36 -22.80 30.47
CA LYS A 265 1.45 -22.08 31.15
C LYS A 265 2.48 -21.50 30.17
N ASP A 266 2.89 -22.25 29.16
CA ASP A 266 3.82 -21.80 28.11
C ASP A 266 3.20 -20.67 27.27
N LEU A 267 1.90 -20.74 26.98
CA LEU A 267 1.17 -19.68 26.29
C LEU A 267 1.12 -18.39 27.12
N GLU A 268 0.83 -18.48 28.42
CA GLU A 268 0.86 -17.33 29.34
C GLU A 268 2.26 -16.74 29.48
N GLU A 269 3.31 -17.57 29.47
CA GLU A 269 4.71 -17.11 29.49
C GLU A 269 5.07 -16.36 28.20
N LYS A 270 4.75 -16.92 27.03
CA LYS A 270 4.92 -16.25 25.73
C LYS A 270 4.12 -14.96 25.63
N GLN A 271 2.89 -14.92 26.14
CA GLN A 271 2.09 -13.69 26.20
C GLN A 271 2.76 -12.64 27.09
N ARG A 272 3.28 -13.03 28.26
CA ARG A 272 4.03 -12.12 29.15
C ARG A 272 5.31 -11.59 28.47
N GLU A 273 6.08 -12.46 27.83
CA GLU A 273 7.28 -12.07 27.08
C GLU A 273 6.94 -11.09 25.94
N HIS A 274 5.90 -11.38 25.16
CA HIS A 274 5.44 -10.49 24.09
C HIS A 274 5.00 -9.12 24.64
N THR A 275 4.27 -9.11 25.76
CA THR A 275 3.85 -7.87 26.42
C THR A 275 5.03 -7.07 26.95
N GLN A 276 6.05 -7.73 27.54
CA GLN A 276 7.28 -7.08 27.97
C GLN A 276 8.08 -6.49 26.81
N LEU A 277 8.23 -7.24 25.72
CA LEU A 277 8.89 -6.76 24.50
C LEU A 277 8.14 -5.57 23.89
N PHE A 278 6.81 -5.61 23.88
CA PHE A 278 5.98 -4.50 23.43
C PHE A 278 6.22 -3.23 24.27
N LEU A 279 6.21 -3.36 25.60
CA LEU A 279 6.48 -2.24 26.51
C LEU A 279 7.90 -1.67 26.32
N LEU A 280 8.91 -2.54 26.21
CA LEU A 280 10.30 -2.13 25.97
C LEU A 280 10.45 -1.42 24.62
N ASN A 281 9.81 -1.93 23.58
CA ASN A 281 9.81 -1.30 22.26
C ASN A 281 9.10 0.06 22.30
N ASN A 282 7.98 0.17 23.02
CA ASN A 282 7.27 1.43 23.18
C ASN A 282 8.11 2.47 23.94
N SER A 283 8.79 2.08 25.02
CA SER A 283 9.73 2.95 25.73
C SER A 283 10.89 3.39 24.83
N ARG A 284 11.47 2.48 24.04
CA ARG A 284 12.53 2.83 23.08
C ARG A 284 12.04 3.77 21.99
N LYS A 285 10.78 3.64 21.53
CA LYS A 285 10.15 4.57 20.58
C LYS A 285 10.00 5.96 21.20
N GLU A 286 9.54 6.05 22.45
CA GLU A 286 9.43 7.31 23.18
C GLU A 286 10.79 8.01 23.33
N ASP A 287 11.84 7.26 23.65
CA ASP A 287 13.21 7.79 23.74
C ASP A 287 13.72 8.34 22.40
N VAL A 288 13.47 7.64 21.30
CA VAL A 288 13.84 8.09 19.95
C VAL A 288 13.05 9.36 19.58
N LEU A 289 11.73 9.39 19.85
CA LEU A 289 10.91 10.57 19.60
C LEU A 289 11.39 11.79 20.40
N LEU A 290 11.76 11.60 21.66
CA LEU A 290 12.36 12.65 22.50
C LEU A 290 13.70 13.14 21.95
N SER A 291 14.59 12.22 21.56
CA SER A 291 15.88 12.56 20.97
C SER A 291 15.72 13.34 19.65
N VAL A 292 14.81 12.92 18.78
CA VAL A 292 14.54 13.63 17.53
C VAL A 292 13.92 14.99 17.77
N LYS A 293 12.99 15.11 18.73
CA LYS A 293 12.41 16.41 19.10
C LYS A 293 13.49 17.39 19.59
N LEU A 294 14.47 16.91 20.36
CA LEU A 294 15.59 17.73 20.83
C LEU A 294 16.50 18.16 19.67
N GLU A 295 16.83 17.25 18.75
CA GLU A 295 17.64 17.60 17.57
C GLU A 295 16.90 18.54 16.61
N GLN A 296 15.58 18.39 16.46
CA GLN A 296 14.76 19.35 15.69
C GLN A 296 14.84 20.75 16.32
N GLN A 297 14.63 20.87 17.63
CA GLN A 297 14.74 22.16 18.32
C GLN A 297 16.15 22.77 18.17
N ARG A 298 17.19 21.94 18.23
CA ARG A 298 18.57 22.38 18.01
C ARG A 298 18.81 22.89 16.59
N LEU A 299 18.32 22.17 15.58
CA LEU A 299 18.43 22.57 14.18
C LEU A 299 17.63 23.84 13.88
N GLU A 300 16.40 23.95 14.38
CA GLU A 300 15.58 25.16 14.26
C GLU A 300 16.26 26.38 14.88
N LEU A 301 16.86 26.22 16.07
CA LEU A 301 17.64 27.27 16.70
C LEU A 301 18.88 27.64 15.85
N GLY A 302 19.58 26.65 15.31
CA GLY A 302 20.75 26.85 14.44
C GLY A 302 20.39 27.61 13.16
N VAL A 303 19.31 27.22 12.48
CA VAL A 303 18.80 27.92 11.29
C VAL A 303 18.38 29.33 11.63
N SER A 304 17.66 29.54 12.75
CA SER A 304 17.26 30.88 13.18
C SER A 304 18.46 31.79 13.48
N GLN A 305 19.51 31.26 14.12
CA GLN A 305 20.75 31.98 14.37
C GLN A 305 21.48 32.33 13.07
N GLN A 306 21.58 31.38 12.14
CA GLN A 306 22.23 31.59 10.85
C GLN A 306 21.48 32.62 10.00
N GLN A 307 20.15 32.55 9.95
CA GLN A 307 19.31 33.56 9.29
C GLN A 307 19.53 34.95 9.89
N LYS A 308 19.54 35.07 11.22
CA LYS A 308 19.84 36.35 11.89
C LYS A 308 21.23 36.87 11.53
N ALA A 309 22.25 36.01 11.51
CA ALA A 309 23.60 36.39 11.13
C ALA A 309 23.66 36.88 9.67
N GLN A 310 23.05 36.15 8.75
CA GLN A 310 22.97 36.53 7.33
C GLN A 310 22.19 37.83 7.14
N GLU A 311 21.09 38.05 7.85
CA GLU A 311 20.33 39.30 7.79
C GLU A 311 21.14 40.49 8.32
N THR A 312 21.92 40.29 9.38
CA THR A 312 22.83 41.34 9.88
C THR A 312 23.96 41.66 8.89
N GLU A 313 24.49 40.66 8.16
CA GLU A 313 25.48 40.89 7.12
C GLU A 313 24.87 41.60 5.91
N ARG A 314 23.66 41.20 5.50
CA ARG A 314 22.87 41.86 4.46
C ARG A 314 22.66 43.33 4.80
N GLN A 315 22.26 43.64 6.02
CA GLN A 315 22.03 45.01 6.46
C GLN A 315 23.32 45.85 6.39
N LYS A 316 24.46 45.30 6.82
CA LYS A 316 25.77 45.97 6.70
C LYS A 316 26.15 46.26 5.25
N ILE A 317 25.84 45.33 4.32
CA ILE A 317 26.10 45.54 2.89
C ILE A 317 25.17 46.64 2.35
N LEU A 318 23.89 46.64 2.73
CA LEU A 318 22.94 47.69 2.33
C LEU A 318 23.36 49.08 2.83
N ASP A 319 23.84 49.18 4.07
CA ASP A 319 24.32 50.46 4.63
C ASP A 319 25.56 50.96 3.87
N LYS A 320 26.50 50.06 3.53
CA LYS A 320 27.68 50.40 2.71
C LYS A 320 27.31 50.85 1.30
N VAL A 321 26.34 50.18 0.67
CA VAL A 321 25.84 50.56 -0.66
C VAL A 321 25.21 51.95 -0.58
N ARG A 322 24.33 52.19 0.40
CA ARG A 322 23.71 53.50 0.62
C ARG A 322 24.74 54.61 0.84
N GLN A 323 25.77 54.35 1.63
CA GLN A 323 26.84 55.32 1.88
C GLN A 323 27.63 55.64 0.60
N ALA A 324 27.98 54.62 -0.19
CA ALA A 324 28.68 54.81 -1.45
C ALA A 324 27.81 55.57 -2.47
N GLU A 325 26.51 55.25 -2.57
CA GLU A 325 25.55 56.01 -3.38
C GLU A 325 25.49 57.48 -2.96
N THR A 326 25.39 57.78 -1.66
CA THR A 326 25.37 59.17 -1.18
C THR A 326 26.68 59.91 -1.47
N ASN A 327 27.82 59.24 -1.37
CA ASN A 327 29.13 59.84 -1.66
C ASN A 327 29.26 60.17 -3.16
N VAL A 328 28.89 59.23 -4.03
CA VAL A 328 28.90 59.43 -5.49
C VAL A 328 27.94 60.57 -5.86
N MET A 329 26.73 60.60 -5.29
CA MET A 329 25.76 61.67 -5.53
C MET A 329 26.27 63.04 -5.06
N SER A 330 26.96 63.11 -3.91
CA SER A 330 27.58 64.33 -3.41
C SER A 330 28.67 64.83 -4.35
N ARG A 331 29.62 63.95 -4.74
CA ARG A 331 30.71 64.30 -5.67
C ARG A 331 30.18 64.80 -7.02
N ILE A 332 29.14 64.16 -7.56
CA ILE A 332 28.49 64.61 -8.80
C ILE A 332 27.87 66.00 -8.60
N SER A 333 27.19 66.24 -7.48
CA SER A 333 26.62 67.54 -7.16
C SER A 333 27.69 68.64 -7.04
N ASP A 334 28.81 68.36 -6.37
CA ASP A 334 29.93 69.29 -6.21
C ASP A 334 30.58 69.62 -7.56
N LEU A 335 30.83 68.59 -8.40
CA LEU A 335 31.33 68.77 -9.76
C LEU A 335 30.40 69.64 -10.63
N LEU A 336 29.09 69.41 -10.54
CA LEU A 336 28.09 70.21 -11.25
C LEU A 336 28.05 71.67 -10.75
N PHE A 337 28.25 71.87 -9.46
CA PHE A 337 28.29 73.20 -8.84
C PHE A 337 29.56 73.98 -9.26
N ASP A 338 30.73 73.35 -9.19
CA ASP A 338 32.00 73.96 -9.60
C ASP A 338 32.04 74.25 -11.10
N ASN A 339 31.45 73.39 -11.93
CA ASN A 339 31.32 73.64 -13.37
C ASN A 339 30.47 74.88 -13.66
N LYS A 340 29.32 75.02 -12.97
CA LYS A 340 28.50 76.24 -13.07
C LYS A 340 29.29 77.48 -12.66
N ARG A 341 30.02 77.42 -11.53
CA ARG A 341 30.83 78.55 -11.03
C ARG A 341 31.93 78.96 -12.00
N ASN A 342 32.69 78.00 -12.53
CA ASN A 342 33.75 78.25 -13.50
C ASN A 342 33.21 78.83 -14.82
N ASN A 343 32.01 78.45 -15.23
CA ASN A 343 31.36 79.03 -16.40
C ASN A 343 31.05 80.52 -16.19
N TYR A 344 30.50 80.90 -15.02
CA TYR A 344 30.27 82.31 -14.68
C TYR A 344 31.56 83.14 -14.64
N GLU A 345 32.66 82.62 -14.06
CA GLU A 345 33.95 83.32 -14.06
C GLU A 345 34.55 83.46 -15.47
N CYS A 346 34.43 82.43 -16.32
CA CYS A 346 34.91 82.47 -17.70
C CYS A 346 34.14 83.50 -18.55
N VAL A 347 32.81 83.56 -18.41
CA VAL A 347 31.97 84.54 -19.10
C VAL A 347 32.29 85.96 -18.64
N PHE A 348 32.49 86.16 -17.32
CA PHE A 348 32.84 87.47 -16.77
C PHE A 348 34.20 87.98 -17.28
N PHE A 349 35.21 87.11 -17.36
CA PHE A 349 36.50 87.45 -17.94
C PHE A 349 36.42 87.79 -19.43
N SER A 350 35.60 87.07 -20.19
CA SER A 350 35.39 87.32 -21.63
C SER A 350 34.79 88.71 -21.88
N ILE A 351 33.72 89.06 -21.15
CA ILE A 351 33.06 90.37 -21.25
C ILE A 351 34.02 91.50 -20.87
N ARG A 352 34.86 91.28 -19.85
CA ARG A 352 35.84 92.29 -19.41
C ARG A 352 36.94 92.52 -20.43
N MET A 353 37.35 91.48 -21.17
CA MET A 353 38.32 91.61 -22.26
C MET A 353 37.74 92.32 -23.49
N GLU A 354 36.49 92.04 -23.84
CA GLU A 354 35.79 92.77 -24.93
C GLU A 354 35.70 94.27 -24.63
N HIS A 355 35.42 94.63 -23.37
CA HIS A 355 35.39 96.03 -22.95
C HIS A 355 36.77 96.71 -23.01
N LEU A 356 37.84 96.01 -22.60
CA LEU A 356 39.21 96.54 -22.65
C LEU A 356 39.74 96.70 -24.08
N THR A 357 39.39 95.78 -24.98
CA THR A 357 39.74 95.87 -26.40
C THR A 357 38.97 96.99 -27.12
N ALA A 358 37.72 97.25 -26.73
CA ALA A 358 36.97 98.40 -27.25
C ALA A 358 37.59 99.75 -26.83
N ILE A 359 37.97 99.91 -25.55
CA ILE A 359 38.58 101.15 -25.03
C ILE A 359 39.93 101.44 -25.71
N THR A 360 40.79 100.42 -25.85
CA THR A 360 42.08 100.58 -26.50
C THR A 360 41.96 100.91 -27.99
N GLN A 361 40.95 100.36 -28.67
CA GLN A 361 40.66 100.71 -30.07
C GLN A 361 40.17 102.16 -30.20
N ASP A 362 39.33 102.63 -29.28
CA ASP A 362 38.85 104.02 -29.25
C ASP A 362 39.97 105.03 -28.93
N GLU A 363 40.88 104.70 -28.01
CA GLU A 363 42.06 105.51 -27.73
C GLU A 363 43.02 105.57 -28.93
N ALA A 364 43.26 104.44 -29.62
CA ALA A 364 44.07 104.40 -30.83
C ALA A 364 43.44 105.22 -31.98
N ASN A 365 42.10 105.24 -32.08
CA ASN A 365 41.39 106.05 -33.06
C ASN A 365 41.39 107.55 -32.68
N SER A 366 41.33 107.88 -31.39
CA SER A 366 41.46 109.24 -30.88
C SER A 366 42.86 109.83 -31.12
N LEU A 367 43.91 109.01 -30.94
CA LEU A 367 45.29 109.37 -31.25
C LEU A 367 45.52 109.58 -32.75
N ARG A 368 44.96 108.72 -33.61
CA ARG A 368 44.98 108.90 -35.07
C ARG A 368 44.27 110.18 -35.53
N LYS A 369 43.19 110.59 -34.86
CA LYS A 369 42.51 111.88 -35.14
C LYS A 369 43.34 113.09 -34.69
N LYS A 370 44.15 112.96 -33.63
CA LYS A 370 45.08 114.01 -33.17
C LYS A 370 46.33 114.15 -34.05
N GLU A 371 46.81 113.07 -34.66
CA GLU A 371 47.96 113.09 -35.59
C GLU A 371 47.72 113.92 -36.86
N VAL A 372 46.45 114.11 -37.27
CA VAL A 372 46.10 114.87 -38.48
C VAL A 372 46.07 116.40 -38.24
N ALA A 373 46.20 116.87 -37.00
CA ALA A 373 45.92 118.27 -36.62
C ALA A 373 47.12 119.10 -36.12
N SER A 374 48.40 118.72 -36.32
CA SER A 374 49.56 119.47 -35.79
C SER A 374 50.59 119.87 -36.85
N ASP A 375 50.95 121.16 -36.84
CA ASP A 375 51.79 121.88 -37.82
C ASP A 375 53.29 121.50 -37.80
N LYS A 376 53.89 121.56 -39.00
CA LYS A 376 55.24 121.10 -39.33
C LYS A 376 56.35 122.02 -38.78
N LEU A 377 56.82 121.79 -37.56
CA LEU A 377 58.22 122.11 -37.21
C LEU A 377 58.79 121.39 -35.96
N SER A 378 58.01 120.50 -35.31
CA SER A 378 58.51 119.58 -34.25
C SER A 378 58.64 118.11 -34.72
N TYR A 379 58.49 117.88 -36.04
CA TYR A 379 58.18 116.57 -36.64
C TYR A 379 59.31 115.53 -36.60
N TYR A 380 60.58 115.93 -36.39
CA TYR A 380 61.72 115.00 -36.43
C TYR A 380 62.16 114.47 -35.05
N PHE A 381 61.80 115.11 -33.94
CA PHE A 381 62.22 114.68 -32.60
C PHE A 381 61.14 113.87 -31.85
N LEU A 382 59.86 114.13 -32.14
CA LEU A 382 58.74 113.35 -31.58
C LEU A 382 58.51 112.02 -32.30
N ARG A 383 58.76 111.92 -33.61
CA ARG A 383 58.47 110.69 -34.39
C ARG A 383 59.37 109.50 -34.03
N THR A 384 60.64 109.74 -33.70
CA THR A 384 61.57 108.71 -33.24
C THR A 384 61.28 108.27 -31.81
N ASN A 385 60.92 109.19 -30.92
CA ASN A 385 60.57 108.82 -29.54
C ASN A 385 59.18 108.17 -29.44
N LEU A 386 58.16 108.63 -30.16
CA LEU A 386 56.82 108.02 -30.14
C LEU A 386 56.78 106.65 -30.82
N SER A 387 57.52 106.43 -31.92
CA SER A 387 57.60 105.11 -32.55
C SER A 387 58.39 104.10 -31.69
N PHE A 388 59.43 104.55 -30.98
CA PHE A 388 60.17 103.71 -30.05
C PHE A 388 59.33 103.37 -28.80
N PHE A 389 58.64 104.35 -28.20
CA PHE A 389 57.78 104.10 -27.04
C PHE A 389 56.49 103.34 -27.37
N SER A 390 55.84 103.60 -28.52
CA SER A 390 54.65 102.85 -28.94
C SER A 390 54.98 101.41 -29.33
N SER A 391 56.09 101.18 -30.04
CA SER A 391 56.55 99.82 -30.39
C SER A 391 56.98 99.04 -29.15
N PHE A 392 57.65 99.68 -28.17
CA PHE A 392 58.03 99.00 -26.92
C PHE A 392 56.82 98.74 -26.01
N SER A 393 55.83 99.64 -26.00
CA SER A 393 54.58 99.48 -25.25
C SER A 393 53.67 98.41 -25.86
N LEU A 394 53.56 98.32 -27.19
CA LEU A 394 52.81 97.25 -27.88
C LEU A 394 53.50 95.89 -27.69
N ASP A 395 54.81 95.80 -27.85
CA ASP A 395 55.56 94.54 -27.65
C ASP A 395 55.53 94.08 -26.18
N TYR A 396 55.49 95.02 -25.23
CA TYR A 396 55.26 94.73 -23.81
C TYR A 396 53.84 94.23 -23.54
N MET A 397 52.82 94.81 -24.17
CA MET A 397 51.43 94.41 -24.03
C MET A 397 51.13 93.08 -24.73
N ASP A 398 51.75 92.79 -25.88
CA ASP A 398 51.65 91.50 -26.57
C ASP A 398 52.29 90.39 -25.75
N LYS A 399 53.49 90.61 -25.18
CA LYS A 399 54.10 89.66 -24.24
C LYS A 399 53.24 89.41 -23.01
N LYS A 400 52.56 90.46 -22.49
CA LYS A 400 51.59 90.32 -21.40
C LYS A 400 50.35 89.54 -21.84
N PHE A 401 49.86 89.74 -23.06
CA PHE A 401 48.74 89.01 -23.64
C PHE A 401 49.05 87.53 -23.81
N ASP A 402 50.21 87.20 -24.38
CA ASP A 402 50.70 85.82 -24.49
C ASP A 402 50.88 85.19 -23.11
N GLN A 403 51.36 85.95 -22.13
CA GLN A 403 51.48 85.48 -20.75
C GLN A 403 50.10 85.18 -20.13
N VAL A 404 49.09 86.02 -20.35
CA VAL A 404 47.72 85.78 -19.88
C VAL A 404 47.08 84.59 -20.60
N LEU A 405 47.28 84.44 -21.92
CA LEU A 405 46.76 83.32 -22.69
C LEU A 405 47.39 81.99 -22.23
N SER A 406 48.70 82.00 -21.96
CA SER A 406 49.43 80.85 -21.43
C SER A 406 48.95 80.46 -20.02
N LEU A 407 48.67 81.44 -19.15
CA LEU A 407 48.10 81.21 -17.82
C LEU A 407 46.68 80.63 -17.92
N GLN A 408 45.84 81.16 -18.81
CA GLN A 408 44.48 80.66 -19.03
C GLN A 408 44.48 79.22 -19.59
N GLN A 409 45.41 78.90 -20.48
CA GLN A 409 45.56 77.54 -21.01
C GLN A 409 46.08 76.57 -19.96
N LEU A 410 46.98 77.02 -19.07
CA LEU A 410 47.46 76.26 -17.92
C LEU A 410 46.33 76.00 -16.91
N ASP A 411 45.48 76.98 -16.63
CA ASP A 411 44.34 76.83 -15.72
C ASP A 411 43.26 75.91 -16.31
N LYS A 412 42.98 75.99 -17.62
CA LYS A 412 42.11 75.02 -18.32
C LYS A 412 42.69 73.60 -18.25
N SER A 413 44.00 73.44 -18.45
CA SER A 413 44.69 72.15 -18.37
C SER A 413 44.63 71.56 -16.95
N LYS A 414 44.81 72.39 -15.91
CA LYS A 414 44.64 71.99 -14.50
C LYS A 414 43.20 71.60 -14.18
N ALA A 415 42.21 72.37 -14.63
CA ALA A 415 40.80 72.06 -14.43
C ALA A 415 40.39 70.74 -15.11
N ILE A 416 40.86 70.50 -16.34
CA ILE A 416 40.64 69.22 -17.04
C ILE A 416 41.31 68.07 -16.27
N SER A 417 42.55 68.25 -15.79
CA SER A 417 43.24 67.24 -15.00
C SER A 417 42.52 66.92 -13.68
N GLN A 418 41.95 67.92 -13.01
CA GLN A 418 41.17 67.73 -11.79
C GLN A 418 39.87 66.98 -12.05
N ILE A 419 39.14 67.33 -13.12
CA ILE A 419 37.93 66.62 -13.54
C ILE A 419 38.23 65.17 -13.90
N LEU A 420 39.31 64.91 -14.64
CA LEU A 420 39.73 63.55 -14.98
C LEU A 420 40.13 62.72 -13.73
N GLN A 421 40.69 63.37 -12.71
CA GLN A 421 41.02 62.72 -11.44
C GLN A 421 39.76 62.37 -10.65
N GLU A 422 38.77 63.26 -10.59
CA GLU A 422 37.47 62.98 -9.95
C GLU A 422 36.67 61.90 -10.69
N ILE A 423 36.67 61.88 -12.03
CA ILE A 423 36.03 60.81 -12.82
C ILE A 423 36.64 59.45 -12.47
N LYS A 424 37.98 59.36 -12.36
CA LYS A 424 38.64 58.11 -11.94
C LYS A 424 38.25 57.66 -10.53
N LEU A 425 38.02 58.59 -9.62
CA LEU A 425 37.56 58.26 -8.26
C LEU A 425 36.11 57.75 -8.28
N ILE A 426 35.23 58.37 -9.07
CA ILE A 426 33.84 57.93 -9.25
C ILE A 426 33.79 56.54 -9.90
N GLU A 427 34.61 56.28 -10.93
CA GLU A 427 34.72 54.96 -11.57
C GLU A 427 35.16 53.88 -10.56
N ALA A 428 36.12 54.20 -9.68
CA ALA A 428 36.56 53.29 -8.64
C ALA A 428 35.45 53.00 -7.60
N GLU A 429 34.67 54.01 -7.19
CA GLU A 429 33.54 53.86 -6.27
C GLU A 429 32.39 53.03 -6.89
N LEU A 430 32.07 53.26 -8.18
CA LEU A 430 31.08 52.45 -8.92
C LEU A 430 31.50 50.98 -9.09
N MET A 431 32.80 50.73 -9.31
CA MET A 431 33.33 49.37 -9.36
C MET A 431 33.20 48.65 -8.01
N GLN A 432 33.37 49.36 -6.90
CA GLN A 432 33.15 48.81 -5.56
C GLN A 432 31.66 48.54 -5.29
N LEU A 433 30.76 49.44 -5.69
CA LEU A 433 29.31 49.25 -5.62
C LEU A 433 28.87 48.00 -6.38
N THR A 434 29.36 47.81 -7.60
CA THR A 434 29.04 46.63 -8.44
C THR A 434 29.46 45.33 -7.75
N LYS A 435 30.64 45.31 -7.12
CA LYS A 435 31.12 44.14 -6.36
C LYS A 435 30.24 43.84 -5.14
N LEU A 436 29.79 44.87 -4.42
CA LEU A 436 28.90 44.73 -3.27
C LEU A 436 27.51 44.24 -3.70
N GLU A 437 27.00 44.68 -4.85
CA GLU A 437 25.69 44.29 -5.35
C GLU A 437 25.67 42.83 -5.85
N VAL A 438 26.75 42.36 -6.49
CA VAL A 438 26.93 40.94 -6.81
C VAL A 438 26.98 40.10 -5.54
N LYS A 439 27.71 40.55 -4.51
CA LYS A 439 27.75 39.85 -3.21
C LYS A 439 26.36 39.78 -2.56
N ARG A 440 25.55 40.84 -2.68
CA ARG A 440 24.15 40.87 -2.21
C ARG A 440 23.28 39.83 -2.92
N ARG A 441 23.35 39.76 -4.26
CA ARG A 441 22.57 38.80 -5.06
C ARG A 441 22.92 37.35 -4.73
N ASN A 442 24.19 37.05 -4.47
CA ASN A 442 24.62 35.71 -4.07
C ASN A 442 24.04 35.30 -2.71
N LEU A 443 23.98 36.21 -1.73
CA LEU A 443 23.35 35.98 -0.42
C LEU A 443 21.83 35.77 -0.55
N ASP A 444 21.16 36.52 -1.44
CA ASP A 444 19.72 36.36 -1.73
C ASP A 444 19.40 34.98 -2.32
N THR A 445 20.27 34.46 -3.20
CA THR A 445 20.09 33.12 -3.79
C THR A 445 20.30 32.01 -2.77
N GLU A 446 21.27 32.11 -1.87
CA GLU A 446 21.51 31.08 -0.84
C GLU A 446 20.35 30.93 0.15
N ASN A 447 19.64 32.02 0.45
CA ASN A 447 18.48 32.03 1.35
C ASN A 447 17.24 31.29 0.77
N LEU A 448 17.05 31.31 -0.55
CA LEU A 448 15.90 30.67 -1.21
C LEU A 448 16.07 29.14 -1.32
N TYR A 449 17.30 28.65 -1.55
CA TYR A 449 17.54 27.23 -1.74
C TYR A 449 17.74 26.45 -0.42
N GLY A 450 18.17 27.11 0.66
CA GLY A 450 18.46 26.44 1.94
C GLY A 450 17.26 26.22 2.86
N ALA A 451 16.30 27.15 2.90
CA ALA A 451 15.22 27.14 3.90
C ALA A 451 13.99 26.33 3.46
N GLU A 452 13.55 26.45 2.21
CA GLU A 452 12.32 25.80 1.74
C GLU A 452 12.50 24.30 1.46
N TYR A 453 13.61 23.89 0.85
CA TYR A 453 13.87 22.49 0.51
C TYR A 453 14.17 21.62 1.73
N PHE A 454 14.82 22.18 2.77
CA PHE A 454 15.16 21.43 3.98
C PHE A 454 13.93 21.23 4.86
N PHE A 455 13.08 22.25 5.03
CA PHE A 455 11.82 22.13 5.77
C PHE A 455 10.83 21.19 5.08
N LEU A 456 10.66 21.29 3.76
CA LEU A 456 9.72 20.43 3.04
C LEU A 456 10.18 18.96 3.06
N PHE A 457 11.47 18.69 2.87
CA PHE A 457 12.02 17.33 2.87
C PHE A 457 11.91 16.67 4.24
N PHE A 458 12.19 17.41 5.33
CA PHE A 458 12.10 16.88 6.69
C PHE A 458 10.65 16.62 7.11
N PHE A 459 9.73 17.53 6.77
CA PHE A 459 8.31 17.37 7.07
C PHE A 459 7.67 16.21 6.28
N LEU A 460 8.04 16.05 5.00
CA LEU A 460 7.56 14.95 4.17
C LEU A 460 8.10 13.60 4.66
N PHE A 461 9.38 13.54 5.02
CA PHE A 461 10.02 12.34 5.56
C PHE A 461 9.41 11.92 6.91
N PHE A 462 9.15 12.87 7.81
CA PHE A 462 8.54 12.59 9.11
C PHE A 462 7.05 12.21 9.03
N ALA A 463 6.29 12.89 8.18
CA ALA A 463 4.89 12.54 7.93
C ALA A 463 4.78 11.13 7.32
N LEU A 464 5.71 10.77 6.42
CA LEU A 464 5.82 9.41 5.89
C LEU A 464 6.15 8.42 7.01
N GLN A 465 7.18 8.66 7.82
CA GLN A 465 7.63 7.73 8.88
C GLN A 465 6.55 7.45 9.94
N VAL A 466 5.86 8.50 10.42
CA VAL A 466 4.79 8.37 11.43
C VAL A 466 3.57 7.66 10.83
N GLU A 467 3.26 7.87 9.56
CA GLU A 467 2.16 7.19 8.87
C GLU A 467 2.52 5.75 8.45
N MET A 468 3.82 5.44 8.23
CA MET A 468 4.33 4.08 8.02
C MET A 468 4.11 3.20 9.26
N ASP A 469 4.32 3.77 10.46
CA ASP A 469 4.31 3.02 11.72
C ASP A 469 2.92 2.88 12.37
N GLN A 470 1.97 3.80 12.10
CA GLN A 470 0.60 3.72 12.61
C GLN A 470 -0.30 2.70 11.87
N LYS A 471 0.07 2.30 10.64
CA LYS A 471 -0.81 1.49 9.78
C LYS A 471 -0.21 0.15 9.34
N SER A 472 1.05 -0.14 9.68
CA SER A 472 1.65 -1.47 9.53
C SER A 472 1.01 -2.52 10.45
N GLU A 473 0.29 -2.10 11.49
CA GLU A 473 -0.55 -2.96 12.34
C GLU A 473 -1.89 -3.35 11.67
N SER A 474 -2.28 -2.73 10.56
CA SER A 474 -3.46 -3.11 9.78
C SER A 474 -3.04 -3.84 8.49
N ASN A 475 -3.39 -5.12 8.38
CA ASN A 475 -3.12 -6.01 7.24
C ASN A 475 -3.80 -5.56 5.92
N GLN A 476 -3.54 -4.35 5.42
CA GLN A 476 -4.00 -3.90 4.11
C GLN A 476 -2.88 -4.01 3.06
N GLN A 477 -2.86 -5.13 2.35
CA GLN A 477 -1.91 -5.47 1.28
C GLN A 477 -1.82 -4.44 0.13
N ASN A 478 -2.77 -3.51 0.00
CA ASN A 478 -2.83 -2.55 -1.12
C ASN A 478 -2.57 -1.09 -0.74
N TYR A 479 -2.27 -0.79 0.53
CA TYR A 479 -2.06 0.60 0.99
C TYR A 479 -0.89 1.27 0.26
N TRP A 480 0.24 0.58 0.15
CA TRP A 480 1.47 1.10 -0.47
C TRP A 480 1.31 1.37 -1.97
N MET A 481 0.56 0.52 -2.69
CA MET A 481 0.34 0.68 -4.12
C MET A 481 -0.54 1.91 -4.41
N ILE A 482 -1.55 2.16 -3.57
CA ILE A 482 -2.44 3.32 -3.69
C ILE A 482 -1.72 4.62 -3.34
N GLN A 483 -0.86 4.63 -2.31
CA GLN A 483 -0.08 5.83 -1.97
C GLN A 483 1.01 6.13 -2.99
N TYR A 484 1.66 5.10 -3.53
CA TYR A 484 2.60 5.23 -4.63
C TYR A 484 1.93 5.84 -5.88
N GLN A 485 0.74 5.34 -6.23
CA GLN A 485 -0.05 5.89 -7.34
C GLN A 485 -0.47 7.34 -7.10
N ARG A 486 -0.90 7.71 -5.89
CA ARG A 486 -1.25 9.09 -5.53
C ARG A 486 -0.06 10.07 -5.60
N LEU A 487 1.14 9.62 -5.22
CA LEU A 487 2.39 10.38 -5.37
C LEU A 487 2.77 10.59 -6.83
N LEU A 488 2.55 9.59 -7.69
CA LEU A 488 2.72 9.73 -9.14
C LEU A 488 1.67 10.65 -9.77
N ASP A 489 0.43 10.60 -9.30
CA ASP A 489 -0.68 11.39 -9.82
C ASP A 489 -0.60 12.88 -9.38
N ALA A 490 0.00 13.17 -8.22
CA ALA A 490 0.21 14.51 -7.68
C ALA A 490 1.48 15.22 -8.21
N LYS A 491 2.08 14.71 -9.29
CA LYS A 491 3.34 15.21 -9.84
C LYS A 491 3.21 16.67 -10.32
N PRO A 492 4.03 17.61 -9.80
CA PRO A 492 3.91 19.02 -10.17
C PRO A 492 4.21 19.22 -11.66
N LEU A 493 3.48 20.14 -12.29
CA LEU A 493 3.54 20.42 -13.73
C LEU A 493 4.97 20.70 -14.22
N SER A 494 5.81 21.34 -13.39
CA SER A 494 7.23 21.59 -13.67
C SER A 494 8.05 20.32 -13.86
N LEU A 495 7.81 19.27 -13.06
CA LEU A 495 8.48 17.97 -13.21
C LEU A 495 7.97 17.21 -14.44
N ARG A 496 6.66 17.28 -14.74
CA ARG A 496 6.10 16.66 -15.96
C ARG A 496 6.67 17.30 -17.23
N MET A 497 6.86 18.62 -17.22
CA MET A 497 7.49 19.34 -18.34
C MET A 497 8.98 19.02 -18.48
N GLN A 498 9.70 18.88 -17.36
CA GLN A 498 11.12 18.49 -17.38
C GLN A 498 11.33 17.06 -17.88
N GLU A 499 10.43 16.13 -17.54
CA GLU A 499 10.49 14.76 -18.04
C GLU A 499 10.11 14.61 -19.51
N ALA A 500 9.14 15.40 -19.99
CA ALA A 500 8.82 15.45 -21.40
C ALA A 500 9.96 16.04 -22.25
N ALA A 501 10.88 16.79 -21.63
CA ALA A 501 12.09 17.32 -22.27
C ALA A 501 13.29 16.36 -22.25
N VAL A 502 13.16 15.20 -21.59
CA VAL A 502 14.18 14.13 -21.65
C VAL A 502 14.10 13.47 -23.02
N ASP A 503 15.27 13.18 -23.60
CA ASP A 503 15.41 12.51 -24.89
C ASP A 503 14.47 11.31 -25.02
N GLY A 504 13.64 11.29 -26.08
CA GLY A 504 12.62 10.26 -26.29
C GLY A 504 13.20 8.85 -26.41
N ASP A 505 14.43 8.72 -26.95
CA ASP A 505 15.11 7.44 -27.06
C ASP A 505 15.56 6.94 -25.68
N LEU A 506 15.98 7.85 -24.80
CA LEU A 506 16.35 7.55 -23.42
C LEU A 506 15.12 7.15 -22.59
N GLY A 507 14.01 7.87 -22.75
CA GLY A 507 12.73 7.55 -22.11
C GLY A 507 12.19 6.17 -22.53
N ASN A 508 12.26 5.85 -23.83
CA ASN A 508 11.83 4.55 -24.36
C ASN A 508 12.73 3.39 -23.86
N LEU A 509 14.03 3.63 -23.74
CA LEU A 509 14.98 2.64 -23.22
C LEU A 509 14.74 2.36 -21.73
N LEU A 510 14.48 3.40 -20.93
CA LEU A 510 14.09 3.25 -19.53
C LEU A 510 12.76 2.50 -19.37
N CYS A 511 11.82 2.69 -20.29
CA CYS A 511 10.57 1.91 -20.31
C CYS A 511 10.83 0.43 -20.61
N LYS A 512 11.69 0.11 -21.58
CA LYS A 512 12.07 -1.28 -21.92
C LYS A 512 12.77 -1.99 -20.76
N LEU A 513 13.57 -1.27 -19.99
CA LEU A 513 14.33 -1.81 -18.85
C LEU A 513 13.56 -1.76 -17.53
N SER A 514 12.26 -1.40 -17.54
CA SER A 514 11.44 -1.23 -16.34
C SER A 514 12.06 -0.28 -15.30
N ALA A 515 12.80 0.73 -15.78
CA ALA A 515 13.63 1.65 -15.00
C ALA A 515 13.05 3.08 -14.99
N GLN A 516 11.74 3.22 -15.19
CA GLN A 516 11.04 4.51 -15.30
C GLN A 516 11.14 5.37 -14.03
N HIS A 517 11.38 4.75 -12.88
CA HIS A 517 11.55 5.44 -11.59
C HIS A 517 12.79 6.34 -11.52
N TYR A 518 13.73 6.21 -12.45
CA TYR A 518 14.92 7.06 -12.55
C TYR A 518 14.69 8.31 -13.42
N LEU A 519 13.58 8.38 -14.16
CA LEU A 519 13.23 9.49 -15.05
C LEU A 519 13.25 10.87 -14.36
N PRO A 520 12.73 11.04 -13.12
CA PRO A 520 12.76 12.34 -12.44
C PRO A 520 14.19 12.81 -12.13
N VAL A 521 15.10 11.90 -11.80
CA VAL A 521 16.50 12.21 -11.46
C VAL A 521 17.29 12.56 -12.72
N ILE A 522 17.05 11.80 -13.81
CA ILE A 522 17.63 12.07 -15.13
C ILE A 522 17.16 13.43 -15.67
N ALA A 523 15.86 13.74 -15.51
CA ALA A 523 15.28 15.02 -15.88
C ALA A 523 15.84 16.18 -15.03
N HIS A 524 15.94 16.00 -13.71
CA HIS A 524 16.45 17.01 -12.78
C HIS A 524 17.91 17.38 -13.07
N HIS A 525 18.76 16.39 -13.37
CA HIS A 525 20.18 16.59 -13.69
C HIS A 525 20.46 16.80 -15.19
N ARG A 526 19.42 16.86 -16.04
CA ARG A 526 19.52 17.03 -17.50
C ARG A 526 20.51 16.06 -18.16
N ILE A 527 20.47 14.80 -17.74
CA ILE A 527 21.41 13.79 -18.23
C ILE A 527 20.94 13.31 -19.61
N THR A 528 21.72 13.58 -20.65
CA THR A 528 21.45 13.09 -22.02
C THR A 528 21.93 11.66 -22.20
N ALA A 529 21.40 10.96 -23.21
CA ALA A 529 21.83 9.60 -23.54
C ALA A 529 23.35 9.52 -23.83
N GLU A 530 23.91 10.57 -24.43
CA GLU A 530 25.33 10.69 -24.73
C GLU A 530 26.17 10.98 -23.48
N ALA A 531 25.69 11.83 -22.56
CA ALA A 531 26.35 12.06 -21.27
C ALA A 531 26.40 10.77 -20.42
N LEU A 532 25.36 9.95 -20.45
CA LEU A 532 25.29 8.65 -19.76
C LEU A 532 26.31 7.63 -20.29
N ARG A 533 26.72 7.72 -21.57
CA ARG A 533 27.75 6.86 -22.17
C ARG A 533 29.17 7.17 -21.67
N HIS A 534 29.41 8.41 -21.23
CA HIS A 534 30.72 8.87 -20.78
C HIS A 534 30.84 8.98 -19.25
N MET A 535 29.76 8.78 -18.49
CA MET A 535 29.79 8.80 -17.03
C MET A 535 30.47 7.57 -16.45
N THR A 536 31.41 7.77 -15.52
CA THR A 536 32.06 6.67 -14.80
C THR A 536 31.18 6.16 -13.66
N THR A 537 31.46 4.95 -13.16
CA THR A 537 30.73 4.37 -12.01
C THR A 537 30.83 5.21 -10.73
N LYS A 538 31.80 6.12 -10.64
CA LYS A 538 31.96 7.06 -9.52
C LYS A 538 31.03 8.27 -9.68
N ASP A 539 30.80 8.72 -10.91
CA ASP A 539 29.91 9.84 -11.21
C ASP A 539 28.44 9.42 -11.03
N LEU A 540 28.08 8.21 -11.47
CA LEU A 540 26.75 7.63 -11.27
C LEU A 540 26.38 7.45 -9.79
N ARG A 541 27.34 7.09 -8.94
CA ARG A 541 27.09 7.00 -7.49
C ARG A 541 26.90 8.36 -6.82
N LYS A 542 27.53 9.41 -7.36
CA LYS A 542 27.40 10.79 -6.85
C LYS A 542 26.09 11.45 -7.29
N THR A 543 25.56 11.12 -8.46
CA THR A 543 24.31 11.68 -8.96
C THR A 543 23.08 10.90 -8.49
N PHE A 544 23.18 9.58 -8.26
CA PHE A 544 22.05 8.71 -7.88
C PHE A 544 22.14 8.17 -6.44
N VAL A 545 22.59 9.02 -5.51
CA VAL A 545 23.13 8.72 -4.15
C VAL A 545 22.37 7.66 -3.32
N ASN A 546 21.06 7.46 -3.49
CA ASN A 546 20.26 6.54 -2.65
C ASN A 546 19.60 5.35 -3.37
N SER A 547 19.95 5.08 -4.63
CA SER A 547 19.34 3.99 -5.43
C SER A 547 20.36 2.96 -5.96
N ALA A 548 21.59 3.05 -5.46
CA ALA A 548 22.81 2.59 -6.10
C ALA A 548 23.17 1.11 -5.90
N GLN A 549 22.21 0.19 -6.10
CA GLN A 549 22.55 -1.22 -6.35
C GLN A 549 22.14 -1.70 -7.75
N SER A 550 21.06 -1.17 -8.34
CA SER A 550 20.55 -1.59 -9.65
C SER A 550 20.94 -0.66 -10.80
N PHE A 551 20.99 0.66 -10.59
CA PHE A 551 21.22 1.64 -11.66
C PHE A 551 22.54 1.45 -12.43
N PRO A 552 23.68 1.07 -11.81
CA PRO A 552 24.92 0.83 -12.55
C PRO A 552 24.84 -0.36 -13.53
N LYS A 553 23.97 -1.34 -13.28
CA LYS A 553 23.72 -2.46 -14.20
C LYS A 553 22.87 -2.01 -15.38
N THR A 554 21.78 -1.29 -15.10
CA THR A 554 20.91 -0.70 -16.12
C THR A 554 21.66 0.27 -17.01
N ALA A 555 22.56 1.11 -16.45
CA ALA A 555 23.38 2.04 -17.22
C ALA A 555 24.37 1.33 -18.17
N LYS A 556 24.89 0.14 -17.79
CA LYS A 556 25.73 -0.69 -18.68
C LYS A 556 24.92 -1.31 -19.81
N GLU A 557 23.73 -1.84 -19.52
CA GLU A 557 22.81 -2.35 -20.54
C GLU A 557 22.37 -1.24 -21.51
N MET A 558 22.25 0.00 -21.03
CA MET A 558 21.97 1.18 -21.84
C MET A 558 23.17 1.64 -22.69
N GLN A 559 24.41 1.37 -22.25
CA GLN A 559 25.63 1.64 -23.00
C GLN A 559 25.87 0.60 -24.11
N GLU A 560 25.46 -0.65 -23.89
CA GLU A 560 25.61 -1.77 -24.82
C GLU A 560 24.51 -1.83 -25.90
N ALA A 561 23.36 -1.19 -25.67
CA ALA A 561 22.31 -1.01 -26.68
C ALA A 561 22.70 0.08 -27.71
N GLY A 562 23.28 -0.34 -28.84
CA GLY A 562 23.56 0.52 -29.99
C GLY A 562 22.30 0.99 -30.76
N PRO A 563 22.39 2.06 -31.57
CA PRO A 563 21.24 2.58 -32.33
C PRO A 563 20.86 1.61 -33.45
N SER A 564 19.62 1.12 -33.44
CA SER A 564 19.07 0.30 -34.53
C SER A 564 18.31 1.19 -35.51
N THR A 565 18.86 1.35 -36.71
CA THR A 565 18.15 1.85 -37.90
C THR A 565 17.15 0.81 -38.40
N PRO A 566 16.01 1.22 -39.01
CA PRO A 566 14.92 0.31 -39.35
C PRO A 566 15.18 -0.40 -40.68
N THR A 567 15.03 -1.72 -40.72
CA THR A 567 14.94 -2.48 -41.98
C THR A 567 13.79 -3.48 -41.93
N ALA A 568 12.98 -3.48 -42.99
CA ALA A 568 11.79 -4.30 -43.20
C ALA A 568 12.14 -5.79 -43.50
N PRO A 569 11.16 -6.71 -43.48
CA PRO A 569 11.36 -8.12 -43.15
C PRO A 569 11.78 -8.97 -44.35
N LEU A 570 12.71 -9.91 -44.11
CA LEU A 570 13.09 -10.95 -45.09
C LEU A 570 12.58 -12.33 -44.65
N GLN A 571 11.99 -12.98 -45.65
CA GLN A 571 11.28 -14.25 -45.65
C GLN A 571 12.18 -15.43 -45.24
N GLN A 572 11.64 -16.33 -44.42
CA GLN A 572 12.18 -17.68 -44.28
C GLN A 572 11.80 -18.50 -45.53
N GLN A 573 12.81 -18.83 -46.35
CA GLN A 573 12.70 -19.82 -47.41
C GLN A 573 13.00 -21.22 -46.88
N LEU A 574 12.15 -22.15 -47.34
CA LEU A 574 12.16 -23.59 -47.13
C LEU A 574 13.40 -24.30 -47.70
N THR A 575 13.68 -25.51 -47.20
CA THR A 575 13.91 -26.70 -48.04
C THR A 575 13.69 -28.01 -47.23
N PRO A 576 13.37 -29.15 -47.91
CA PRO A 576 12.46 -30.20 -47.42
C PRO A 576 13.12 -31.61 -47.43
N PRO A 577 12.44 -32.75 -47.76
CA PRO A 577 11.99 -33.76 -46.78
C PRO A 577 12.62 -35.16 -47.00
N LEU A 578 12.52 -36.05 -46.00
CA LEU A 578 12.63 -37.51 -46.19
C LEU A 578 11.54 -38.23 -45.39
N THR A 579 10.79 -39.07 -46.10
CA THR A 579 9.56 -39.79 -45.70
C THR A 579 9.87 -41.27 -45.30
N PRO A 580 8.88 -42.18 -45.17
CA PRO A 580 8.33 -42.65 -43.90
C PRO A 580 8.55 -44.17 -43.71
N ASN A 581 8.17 -44.76 -42.57
CA ASN A 581 7.58 -46.10 -42.58
C ASN A 581 6.78 -46.43 -41.31
N THR A 582 5.52 -46.76 -41.58
CA THR A 582 4.54 -47.59 -40.84
C THR A 582 3.86 -47.07 -39.57
N PRO A 583 2.56 -47.39 -39.41
CA PRO A 583 1.58 -46.52 -38.79
C PRO A 583 1.25 -46.98 -37.37
N LEU A 584 1.24 -46.04 -36.43
CA LEU A 584 0.51 -46.21 -35.18
C LEU A 584 -0.65 -45.22 -35.20
N THR A 585 -1.82 -45.78 -35.52
CA THR A 585 -3.14 -45.23 -35.20
C THR A 585 -3.11 -44.56 -33.82
N PRO A 586 -3.43 -43.26 -33.69
CA PRO A 586 -3.74 -42.70 -32.39
C PRO A 586 -5.11 -43.25 -31.99
N THR A 587 -5.13 -44.10 -30.97
CA THR A 587 -6.35 -44.51 -30.29
C THR A 587 -6.96 -43.25 -29.68
N ALA A 588 -7.94 -42.67 -30.35
CA ALA A 588 -8.81 -41.66 -29.76
C ALA A 588 -9.58 -42.35 -28.62
N PRO A 589 -9.56 -41.81 -27.39
CA PRO A 589 -10.62 -42.11 -26.43
C PRO A 589 -11.93 -41.54 -26.99
N SER A 590 -12.98 -42.36 -26.92
CA SER A 590 -14.36 -42.00 -27.23
C SER A 590 -14.82 -40.74 -26.48
N PRO A 591 -15.75 -39.96 -27.05
CA PRO A 591 -16.27 -38.74 -26.44
C PRO A 591 -17.34 -39.12 -25.41
N ASP A 592 -16.94 -39.69 -24.28
CA ASP A 592 -17.87 -39.95 -23.18
C ASP A 592 -17.38 -39.29 -21.90
N ARG A 593 -18.17 -38.30 -21.48
CA ARG A 593 -18.10 -37.51 -20.24
C ARG A 593 -16.97 -36.48 -20.19
N PHE A 594 -17.23 -35.32 -20.81
CA PHE A 594 -16.65 -34.07 -20.31
C PHE A 594 -17.07 -33.92 -18.84
N SER A 595 -16.14 -34.13 -17.92
CA SER A 595 -16.30 -33.64 -16.56
C SER A 595 -16.39 -32.12 -16.64
N SER A 596 -17.55 -31.55 -16.33
CA SER A 596 -17.71 -30.10 -16.15
C SER A 596 -16.74 -29.66 -15.05
N SER A 597 -15.58 -29.12 -15.42
CA SER A 597 -14.58 -28.63 -14.47
C SER A 597 -15.06 -27.32 -13.86
N GLU A 598 -15.38 -27.30 -12.57
CA GLU A 598 -15.78 -26.09 -11.85
C GLU A 598 -14.62 -25.08 -11.77
N CYS A 599 -14.96 -23.79 -11.68
CA CYS A 599 -14.01 -22.70 -11.52
C CYS A 599 -13.25 -22.86 -10.20
N VAL A 600 -11.93 -22.91 -10.26
CA VAL A 600 -11.06 -23.07 -9.07
C VAL A 600 -11.11 -21.86 -8.14
N VAL A 601 -11.63 -20.72 -8.62
CA VAL A 601 -11.72 -19.47 -7.86
C VAL A 601 -13.06 -19.32 -7.14
N CYS A 602 -14.18 -19.46 -7.85
CA CYS A 602 -15.50 -19.31 -7.22
C CYS A 602 -16.15 -20.63 -6.83
N MET A 603 -15.72 -21.75 -7.40
CA MET A 603 -16.32 -23.09 -7.22
C MET A 603 -17.83 -23.17 -7.50
N GLU A 604 -18.40 -22.14 -8.14
CA GLU A 604 -19.84 -22.02 -8.41
C GLU A 604 -20.19 -22.21 -9.89
N HIS A 605 -19.27 -21.83 -10.78
CA HIS A 605 -19.51 -21.78 -12.23
C HIS A 605 -18.49 -22.65 -12.95
N GLU A 606 -18.85 -23.17 -14.13
CA GLU A 606 -17.92 -23.96 -14.95
C GLU A 606 -16.73 -23.14 -15.43
N SER A 607 -15.59 -23.80 -15.57
CA SER A 607 -14.38 -23.24 -16.14
C SER A 607 -14.55 -23.08 -17.64
N GLN A 608 -14.53 -21.82 -18.10
CA GLN A 608 -14.83 -21.44 -19.49
C GLN A 608 -13.68 -20.68 -20.15
N VAL A 609 -12.56 -20.49 -19.44
CA VAL A 609 -11.44 -19.67 -19.91
C VAL A 609 -10.15 -20.47 -19.90
N ILE A 610 -9.48 -20.49 -21.05
CA ILE A 610 -8.13 -21.01 -21.23
C ILE A 610 -7.13 -19.88 -21.03
N PHE A 611 -6.13 -20.08 -20.18
CA PHE A 611 -5.00 -19.15 -20.04
C PHE A 611 -3.83 -19.54 -20.94
N LEU A 612 -3.30 -18.60 -21.72
CA LEU A 612 -2.07 -18.80 -22.48
C LEU A 612 -0.89 -18.09 -21.80
N PRO A 613 0.32 -18.68 -21.81
CA PRO A 613 0.71 -19.87 -22.58
C PRO A 613 0.42 -21.22 -21.91
N CYS A 614 -0.10 -21.24 -20.67
CA CYS A 614 -0.14 -22.48 -19.89
C CYS A 614 -1.23 -23.49 -20.28
N GLY A 615 -2.21 -23.12 -21.12
CA GLY A 615 -3.27 -23.98 -21.63
C GLY A 615 -4.33 -24.40 -20.60
N HIS A 616 -4.29 -23.91 -19.36
CA HIS A 616 -5.19 -24.36 -18.30
C HIS A 616 -6.59 -23.76 -18.41
N VAL A 617 -7.60 -24.63 -18.26
CA VAL A 617 -9.02 -24.27 -18.14
C VAL A 617 -9.44 -24.41 -16.68
N CYS A 618 -9.42 -23.30 -15.93
CA CYS A 618 -9.57 -23.36 -14.47
C CYS A 618 -10.42 -22.25 -13.86
N CYS A 619 -10.96 -21.34 -14.67
CA CYS A 619 -11.76 -20.21 -14.20
C CYS A 619 -12.98 -19.99 -15.07
N CYS A 620 -14.07 -19.54 -14.46
CA CYS A 620 -15.20 -18.97 -15.18
C CYS A 620 -14.84 -17.60 -15.75
N GLN A 621 -15.65 -17.11 -16.69
CA GLN A 621 -15.43 -15.82 -17.35
C GLN A 621 -15.27 -14.67 -16.33
N THR A 622 -16.13 -14.63 -15.32
CA THR A 622 -16.16 -13.56 -14.32
C THR A 622 -14.91 -13.54 -13.44
N CYS A 623 -14.43 -14.71 -12.99
CA CYS A 623 -13.23 -14.80 -12.16
C CYS A 623 -11.95 -14.55 -12.95
N SER A 624 -11.95 -14.83 -14.26
CA SER A 624 -10.75 -14.73 -15.10
C SER A 624 -10.19 -13.31 -15.26
N SER A 625 -11.04 -12.29 -15.12
CA SER A 625 -10.70 -10.87 -15.32
C SER A 625 -9.85 -10.29 -14.18
N ALA A 626 -10.00 -10.83 -12.97
CA ALA A 626 -9.27 -10.38 -11.79
C ALA A 626 -7.91 -11.07 -11.59
N LEU A 627 -7.60 -12.11 -12.38
CA LEU A 627 -6.39 -12.92 -12.22
C LEU A 627 -5.26 -12.44 -13.12
N GLN A 628 -4.06 -12.23 -12.56
CA GLN A 628 -2.84 -11.97 -13.34
C GLN A 628 -2.00 -13.23 -13.59
N SER A 629 -2.17 -14.26 -12.77
CA SER A 629 -1.51 -15.56 -12.89
C SER A 629 -2.52 -16.70 -12.85
N CYS A 630 -2.18 -17.81 -13.51
CA CYS A 630 -3.02 -19.00 -13.56
C CYS A 630 -3.11 -19.65 -12.16
N PRO A 631 -4.32 -19.91 -11.61
CA PRO A 631 -4.48 -20.52 -10.28
C PRO A 631 -3.87 -21.91 -10.15
N LEU A 632 -3.86 -22.70 -11.24
CA LEU A 632 -3.30 -24.05 -11.23
C LEU A 632 -1.76 -24.06 -11.27
N CYS A 633 -1.15 -23.38 -12.25
CA CYS A 633 0.30 -23.48 -12.47
C CYS A 633 1.09 -22.24 -12.05
N ARG A 634 0.43 -21.20 -11.54
CA ARG A 634 1.01 -19.89 -11.15
C ARG A 634 1.76 -19.15 -12.26
N GLY A 635 1.66 -19.61 -13.52
CA GLY A 635 2.25 -18.96 -14.69
C GLY A 635 1.55 -17.65 -15.03
N SER A 636 2.27 -16.70 -15.63
CA SER A 636 1.73 -15.41 -16.06
C SER A 636 0.70 -15.60 -17.18
N ILE A 637 -0.42 -14.87 -17.08
CA ILE A 637 -1.48 -14.92 -18.09
C ILE A 637 -1.19 -13.87 -19.16
N SER A 638 -0.77 -14.31 -20.34
CA SER A 638 -0.55 -13.43 -21.50
C SER A 638 -1.83 -13.19 -22.30
N GLN A 639 -2.65 -14.23 -22.48
CA GLN A 639 -3.93 -14.15 -23.20
C GLN A 639 -4.98 -15.05 -22.55
N ARG A 640 -6.26 -14.70 -22.75
CA ARG A 640 -7.43 -15.42 -22.24
C ARG A 640 -8.31 -15.82 -23.42
N VAL A 641 -8.57 -17.11 -23.60
CA VAL A 641 -9.41 -17.63 -24.67
C VAL A 641 -10.68 -18.20 -24.06
N ARG A 642 -11.84 -17.79 -24.57
CA ARG A 642 -13.14 -18.25 -24.07
C ARG A 642 -13.61 -19.49 -24.83
N LEU A 643 -14.02 -20.51 -24.10
CA LEU A 643 -14.67 -21.69 -24.64
C LEU A 643 -16.18 -21.43 -24.77
N TYR A 644 -16.68 -21.53 -26.01
CA TYR A 644 -18.12 -21.54 -26.27
C TYR A 644 -18.56 -23.00 -26.35
N HIS A 645 -19.42 -23.41 -25.42
CA HIS A 645 -20.17 -24.66 -25.56
C HIS A 645 -21.45 -24.30 -26.33
N GLY A 646 -21.59 -24.86 -27.53
CA GLY A 646 -22.73 -24.63 -28.42
C GLY A 646 -23.98 -25.38 -27.99
#